data_AF-A0A957Q868-F1
#
_entry.id   AF-A0A957Q868-F1
#
_cell.length_a   1.000
_cell.length_b   1.000
_cell.length_c   1.000
_cell.angle_alpha   90.00
_cell.angle_beta   90.00
_cell.angle_gamma   90.00
#
_symmetry.space_group_name_H-M   'P 1'
#
loop_
_entity.id
_entity.type
_entity.pdbx_description
1 polymer ?
#
loop_
_entity_poly.entity_id
_entity_poly.type
_entity_poly.pdbx_seq_one_letter_code
_entity_poly.pdbx_strand_id
1 'polypeptide(L)'
;MKKWIHVLLITFGAVCATLLAISHSSSLYAQTSSGDWGCWITVDESVPVTKCAWDTHDWGNGDYTTLAGDINGDGKADRILYRATDGDWGCWLTSYATKCRWDTQKWGTADYMPLLGDIDGDGRADRILYRAQDGDWGCQLANGEKCNWDAEKWGTIDYVPLIGDVNGDGKVDRILYSPRDGDWGCLLTGKDQSNPEKCNWDTEDWGDASYVPMLGDVNGDGKADRILYRATDGDWGCWFTDVKEPDKQKCNWDTDDWGSADYTPLIGDVNGDGKVDRMLYRPADGDWGCWITDAPDRDRPKCAWDAQDWGNANYVPLVADVDGDGKADRILHESLPTQRVINLSISLYKTAGTEEERAPYVGILKHFADAIYEMSNGRHTLGKVTIFQNGMNSNTADILWVNTEWPHVPGGCISGVGKAGCHINTGDTYPFSTPYNATHAANWQGAGYTLAHEWGHYYYGLFDEYNGSAACNDTPANIFQLQTCDSMPNSVMNNQWHARNNNYNWLNFGVAVNQTRHNVNWRVYGASGWEVLARSPQLDPRDGQRRRSTRLTYFPELASVAPASTSSSPIELPNANSRSHLQIHWIAPPAISHAAVATNSDDYQPMVRLANSNALWYPEAAILVATLAKEGGFIAKSDIMATVAAPDSTIETITFHDDGIAPDLEADDGLYTASWLYTQNGKHLI
;
A
#
# COMPACT_ATOMS: atom_id res chain seq x y z
N MET A 1 -25.69 -35.92 -6.36
CA MET A 1 -25.10 -34.89 -5.51
C MET A 1 -23.65 -34.79 -5.93
N LYS A 2 -23.35 -33.84 -6.82
CA LYS A 2 -21.98 -33.55 -7.24
C LYS A 2 -21.37 -32.71 -6.12
N LYS A 3 -20.19 -33.10 -5.64
CA LYS A 3 -19.50 -32.49 -4.50
C LYS A 3 -18.50 -31.49 -5.07
N TRP A 4 -18.52 -30.26 -4.56
CA TRP A 4 -17.67 -29.16 -5.00
C TRP A 4 -16.39 -29.16 -4.19
N ILE A 5 -15.25 -28.97 -4.85
CA ILE A 5 -13.93 -28.85 -4.23
C ILE A 5 -13.53 -27.38 -4.32
N HIS A 6 -13.50 -26.69 -3.19
CA HIS A 6 -13.01 -25.32 -3.09
C HIS A 6 -11.50 -25.29 -3.26
N VAL A 7 -11.01 -24.64 -4.32
CA VAL A 7 -9.58 -24.37 -4.51
C VAL A 7 -9.29 -22.96 -4.02
N LEU A 8 -8.56 -22.88 -2.91
CA LEU A 8 -8.10 -21.60 -2.35
C LEU A 8 -6.79 -21.17 -3.01
N LEU A 9 -6.79 -19.96 -3.59
CA LEU A 9 -5.57 -19.25 -3.95
C LEU A 9 -4.96 -18.56 -2.74
N ILE A 10 -3.66 -18.78 -2.52
CA ILE A 10 -2.82 -17.94 -1.66
C ILE A 10 -1.89 -17.14 -2.57
N THR A 11 -2.12 -15.83 -2.69
CA THR A 11 -1.14 -14.91 -3.26
C THR A 11 -0.18 -14.45 -2.16
N PHE A 12 1.13 -14.67 -2.32
CA PHE A 12 2.16 -13.85 -1.68
C PHE A 12 3.23 -13.44 -2.69
N GLY A 13 3.66 -12.18 -2.54
CA GLY A 13 4.29 -11.39 -3.58
C GLY A 13 5.79 -11.58 -3.73
N ALA A 14 6.24 -11.39 -4.97
CA ALA A 14 7.20 -10.36 -5.34
C ALA A 14 7.19 -10.28 -6.87
N VAL A 15 6.74 -9.16 -7.45
CA VAL A 15 7.36 -8.41 -8.57
C VAL A 15 6.38 -7.32 -9.04
N CYS A 16 6.89 -6.09 -9.12
CA CYS A 16 6.32 -4.86 -9.70
C CYS A 16 5.10 -4.21 -9.04
N ALA A 17 5.38 -3.21 -8.19
CA ALA A 17 4.49 -2.07 -7.97
C ALA A 17 5.15 -0.81 -8.56
N THR A 18 4.51 -0.22 -9.57
CA THR A 18 4.76 1.16 -10.01
C THR A 18 3.46 1.94 -9.92
N LEU A 19 3.48 3.02 -9.13
CA LEU A 19 2.41 4.00 -8.93
C LEU A 19 1.84 4.53 -10.26
N LEU A 20 0.51 4.69 -10.36
CA LEU A 20 -0.11 5.98 -10.72
C LEU A 20 -1.62 6.00 -10.39
N ALA A 21 -2.08 7.10 -9.78
CA ALA A 21 -3.45 7.34 -9.36
C ALA A 21 -4.25 8.11 -10.42
N ILE A 22 -5.50 7.71 -10.69
CA ILE A 22 -6.57 8.59 -11.20
C ILE A 22 -7.92 8.20 -10.56
N SER A 23 -8.64 9.23 -10.09
CA SER A 23 -9.98 9.23 -9.47
C SER A 23 -11.12 8.83 -10.41
N HIS A 24 -12.23 8.27 -9.87
CA HIS A 24 -13.58 8.87 -9.85
C HIS A 24 -14.53 8.02 -8.98
N SER A 25 -15.59 8.66 -8.51
CA SER A 25 -16.43 8.29 -7.37
C SER A 25 -17.73 7.57 -7.72
N SER A 26 -18.11 6.54 -6.94
CA SER A 26 -19.48 6.35 -6.46
C SER A 26 -19.56 5.37 -5.27
N SER A 27 -20.37 5.77 -4.29
CA SER A 27 -20.56 5.22 -2.95
C SER A 27 -21.27 3.86 -2.85
N LEU A 28 -20.76 2.96 -1.98
CA LEU A 28 -21.49 2.29 -0.87
C LEU A 28 -20.52 1.38 -0.08
N TYR A 29 -19.90 1.88 0.99
CA TYR A 29 -18.92 1.12 1.76
C TYR A 29 -19.32 1.00 3.23
N ALA A 30 -19.69 -0.23 3.62
CA ALA A 30 -19.74 -0.64 5.01
C ALA A 30 -18.33 -1.09 5.43
N GLN A 31 -17.70 -0.38 6.37
CA GLN A 31 -16.48 -0.84 7.03
C GLN A 31 -16.61 -0.61 8.53
N THR A 32 -16.52 -1.71 9.26
CA THR A 32 -16.46 -1.82 10.72
C THR A 32 -15.01 -2.19 11.11
N SER A 33 -14.78 -2.62 12.35
CA SER A 33 -13.47 -2.70 13.05
C SER A 33 -12.46 -3.73 12.50
N SER A 34 -11.23 -3.67 13.03
CA SER A 34 -10.07 -4.47 12.58
C SER A 34 -10.30 -5.98 12.64
N GLY A 35 -10.08 -6.68 11.52
CA GLY A 35 -10.22 -8.14 11.42
C GLY A 35 -11.63 -8.60 11.05
N ASP A 36 -12.40 -7.71 10.43
CA ASP A 36 -13.75 -7.98 9.98
C ASP A 36 -13.79 -8.88 8.75
N TRP A 37 -14.75 -9.82 8.78
CA TRP A 37 -15.14 -10.63 7.63
C TRP A 37 -16.40 -10.04 7.00
N GLY A 38 -16.33 -9.70 5.72
CA GLY A 38 -17.52 -9.44 4.91
C GLY A 38 -17.77 -10.59 3.94
N CYS A 39 -19.02 -11.03 3.79
CA CYS A 39 -19.41 -11.86 2.64
C CYS A 39 -20.74 -11.41 2.03
N TRP A 40 -20.82 -11.54 0.70
CA TRP A 40 -21.96 -11.15 -0.12
C TRP A 40 -22.46 -12.38 -0.87
N ILE A 41 -23.72 -12.74 -0.58
CA ILE A 41 -24.40 -13.88 -1.18
C ILE A 41 -24.84 -13.53 -2.60
N THR A 42 -24.52 -14.41 -3.54
CA THR A 42 -24.90 -14.32 -4.95
C THR A 42 -26.37 -14.68 -5.13
N VAL A 43 -27.27 -13.71 -4.99
CA VAL A 43 -28.69 -13.92 -5.33
C VAL A 43 -28.98 -13.59 -6.80
N ASP A 44 -29.63 -14.53 -7.48
CA ASP A 44 -30.13 -14.41 -8.86
C ASP A 44 -31.02 -13.16 -9.02
N GLU A 45 -30.60 -12.24 -9.91
CA GLU A 45 -31.08 -10.96 -10.47
C GLU A 45 -32.33 -10.22 -9.90
N SER A 46 -32.90 -10.59 -8.76
CA SER A 46 -34.24 -10.16 -8.33
C SER A 46 -34.41 -9.92 -6.83
N VAL A 47 -33.37 -10.13 -6.01
CA VAL A 47 -33.43 -9.95 -4.55
C VAL A 47 -32.33 -8.99 -4.08
N PRO A 48 -32.59 -8.08 -3.12
CA PRO A 48 -31.54 -7.24 -2.55
C PRO A 48 -30.43 -8.10 -1.96
N VAL A 49 -29.19 -7.76 -2.33
CA VAL A 49 -28.02 -8.50 -1.88
C VAL A 49 -27.94 -8.49 -0.36
N THR A 50 -27.86 -9.67 0.24
CA THR A 50 -27.86 -9.82 1.70
C THR A 50 -26.43 -10.05 2.17
N LYS A 51 -25.94 -9.12 2.99
CA LYS A 51 -24.67 -9.31 3.72
C LYS A 51 -24.84 -10.49 4.67
N CYS A 52 -23.95 -11.47 4.58
CA CYS A 52 -24.00 -12.62 5.47
C CYS A 52 -23.63 -12.23 6.91
N ALA A 53 -23.96 -13.08 7.88
CA ALA A 53 -23.73 -12.83 9.32
C ALA A 53 -22.25 -12.79 9.76
N TRP A 54 -21.29 -12.94 8.83
CA TRP A 54 -19.85 -12.90 9.13
C TRP A 54 -19.37 -11.53 9.66
N ASP A 55 -20.13 -10.47 9.37
CA ASP A 55 -19.85 -9.04 9.66
C ASP A 55 -19.95 -8.60 11.14
N THR A 56 -20.09 -9.53 12.08
CA THR A 56 -20.37 -9.20 13.49
C THR A 56 -19.30 -9.65 14.46
N HIS A 57 -18.21 -10.23 13.96
CA HIS A 57 -17.17 -10.85 14.80
C HIS A 57 -15.78 -10.50 14.25
N ASP A 58 -15.11 -9.53 14.89
CA ASP A 58 -13.68 -9.25 14.72
C ASP A 58 -12.90 -10.53 15.04
N TRP A 59 -12.36 -11.21 14.03
CA TRP A 59 -11.69 -12.49 14.22
C TRP A 59 -10.57 -12.68 13.21
N GLY A 60 -9.34 -12.65 13.71
CA GLY A 60 -8.12 -12.57 12.92
C GLY A 60 -7.42 -11.21 13.08
N ASN A 61 -6.15 -11.13 12.68
CA ASN A 61 -5.40 -9.90 12.45
C ASN A 61 -4.61 -10.08 11.14
N GLY A 62 -3.89 -9.06 10.65
CA GLY A 62 -3.13 -9.19 9.40
C GLY A 62 -1.97 -10.19 9.42
N ASP A 63 -1.70 -10.88 10.54
CA ASP A 63 -0.72 -11.96 10.60
C ASP A 63 -1.34 -13.33 10.21
N TYR A 64 -2.66 -13.41 10.03
CA TYR A 64 -3.35 -14.63 9.61
C TYR A 64 -3.57 -14.66 8.09
N THR A 65 -3.22 -15.78 7.47
CA THR A 65 -3.72 -16.19 6.15
C THR A 65 -5.16 -16.65 6.31
N THR A 66 -6.03 -16.23 5.40
CA THR A 66 -7.46 -16.55 5.42
C THR A 66 -7.80 -17.63 4.41
N LEU A 67 -8.66 -18.57 4.82
CA LEU A 67 -9.16 -19.66 4.01
C LEU A 67 -10.69 -19.78 4.19
N ALA A 68 -11.36 -20.40 3.22
CA ALA A 68 -12.79 -20.72 3.30
C ALA A 68 -13.05 -22.12 2.74
N GLY A 69 -13.94 -22.89 3.38
CA GLY A 69 -14.30 -24.24 2.96
C GLY A 69 -15.25 -24.93 3.95
N ASP A 70 -16.02 -25.91 3.50
CA ASP A 70 -16.99 -26.63 4.34
C ASP A 70 -16.29 -27.64 5.25
N ILE A 71 -15.99 -27.27 6.49
CA ILE A 71 -15.24 -28.15 7.41
C ILE A 71 -16.15 -29.06 8.23
N ASN A 72 -17.48 -28.86 8.16
CA ASN A 72 -18.45 -29.56 8.99
C ASN A 72 -19.39 -30.48 8.18
N GLY A 73 -19.39 -30.35 6.86
CA GLY A 73 -20.12 -31.19 5.90
C GLY A 73 -21.58 -30.77 5.72
N ASP A 74 -21.92 -29.51 6.00
CA ASP A 74 -23.29 -29.00 5.87
C ASP A 74 -23.59 -28.38 4.49
N GLY A 75 -22.61 -28.40 3.59
CA GLY A 75 -22.69 -27.82 2.26
C GLY A 75 -22.44 -26.31 2.24
N LYS A 76 -22.01 -25.70 3.34
CA LYS A 76 -21.65 -24.27 3.40
C LYS A 76 -20.20 -24.09 3.77
N ALA A 77 -19.55 -23.14 3.13
CA ALA A 77 -18.21 -22.74 3.48
C ALA A 77 -18.18 -22.09 4.86
N ASP A 78 -17.20 -22.50 5.65
CA ASP A 78 -16.88 -21.98 6.96
C ASP A 78 -15.68 -21.03 6.85
N ARG A 79 -15.44 -20.23 7.91
CA ARG A 79 -14.29 -19.30 7.97
C ARG A 79 -13.10 -19.98 8.61
N ILE A 80 -11.93 -19.85 8.01
CA ILE A 80 -10.69 -20.45 8.51
C ILE A 80 -9.56 -19.41 8.50
N LEU A 81 -8.74 -19.46 9.54
CA LEU A 81 -7.57 -18.60 9.72
C LEU A 81 -6.35 -19.46 10.04
N TYR A 82 -5.20 -19.09 9.50
CA TYR A 82 -3.91 -19.71 9.82
C TYR A 82 -2.83 -18.65 10.06
N ARG A 83 -2.17 -18.68 11.21
CA ARG A 83 -1.02 -17.83 11.49
C ARG A 83 0.27 -18.64 11.42
N ALA A 84 1.08 -18.36 10.41
CA ALA A 84 2.31 -19.09 10.16
C ALA A 84 3.29 -18.99 11.34
N THR A 85 3.40 -17.81 11.98
CA THR A 85 4.43 -17.55 13.02
C THR A 85 4.41 -18.52 14.19
N ASP A 86 3.25 -19.07 14.55
CA ASP A 86 3.11 -20.02 15.66
C ASP A 86 2.21 -21.23 15.34
N GLY A 87 1.82 -21.42 14.07
CA GLY A 87 1.00 -22.53 13.61
C GLY A 87 -0.41 -22.52 14.17
N ASP A 88 -0.93 -21.35 14.54
CA ASP A 88 -2.27 -21.21 15.12
C ASP A 88 -3.34 -21.31 14.03
N TRP A 89 -4.35 -22.15 14.28
CA TRP A 89 -5.49 -22.33 13.38
C TRP A 89 -6.76 -21.82 14.06
N GLY A 90 -7.52 -21.00 13.36
CA GLY A 90 -8.88 -20.64 13.73
C GLY A 90 -9.88 -21.26 12.76
N CYS A 91 -11.05 -21.67 13.27
CA CYS A 91 -12.20 -22.02 12.43
C CYS A 91 -13.52 -21.53 13.04
N TRP A 92 -14.45 -21.08 12.21
CA TRP A 92 -15.78 -20.66 12.61
C TRP A 92 -16.85 -21.19 11.67
N LEU A 93 -17.79 -21.94 12.23
CA LEU A 93 -18.87 -22.59 11.50
C LEU A 93 -19.97 -21.61 11.12
N THR A 94 -20.28 -21.50 9.84
CA THR A 94 -21.25 -20.56 9.27
C THR A 94 -22.66 -20.87 9.78
N SER A 95 -23.11 -22.12 9.68
CA SER A 95 -24.47 -22.51 10.07
C SER A 95 -24.73 -22.45 11.57
N TYR A 96 -23.70 -22.63 12.40
CA TYR A 96 -23.85 -22.73 13.85
C TYR A 96 -23.45 -21.46 14.60
N ALA A 97 -22.77 -20.53 13.93
CA ALA A 97 -22.18 -19.34 14.54
C ALA A 97 -21.30 -19.68 15.76
N THR A 98 -20.49 -20.74 15.65
CA THR A 98 -19.61 -21.22 16.72
C THR A 98 -18.22 -21.56 16.19
N LYS A 99 -17.22 -21.52 17.07
CA LYS A 99 -15.87 -21.99 16.75
C LYS A 99 -15.83 -23.51 16.60
N CYS A 100 -15.03 -24.01 15.66
CA CYS A 100 -14.78 -25.44 15.51
C CYS A 100 -13.59 -25.91 16.39
N ARG A 101 -13.30 -27.21 16.36
CA ARG A 101 -12.24 -27.85 17.16
C ARG A 101 -10.82 -27.32 16.89
N TRP A 102 -10.53 -26.81 15.69
CA TRP A 102 -9.17 -26.40 15.30
C TRP A 102 -8.67 -25.18 16.10
N ASP A 103 -9.56 -24.35 16.66
CA ASP A 103 -9.24 -23.17 17.50
C ASP A 103 -8.43 -23.50 18.76
N THR A 104 -8.25 -24.79 19.09
CA THR A 104 -7.48 -25.25 20.26
C THR A 104 -6.20 -26.00 19.89
N GLN A 105 -5.88 -26.13 18.61
CA GLN A 105 -4.81 -27.00 18.11
C GLN A 105 -3.84 -26.24 17.22
N LYS A 106 -2.60 -26.09 17.70
CA LYS A 106 -1.49 -25.57 16.90
C LYS A 106 -0.90 -26.66 16.01
N TRP A 107 -0.67 -26.34 14.75
CA TRP A 107 -0.09 -27.25 13.77
C TRP A 107 0.57 -26.46 12.64
N GLY A 108 1.85 -26.75 12.36
CA GLY A 108 2.70 -25.99 11.45
C GLY A 108 3.64 -25.00 12.14
N THR A 109 4.45 -24.29 11.35
CA THR A 109 5.41 -23.25 11.74
C THR A 109 5.53 -22.20 10.63
N ALA A 110 6.34 -21.15 10.82
CA ALA A 110 6.43 -19.97 9.92
C ALA A 110 6.69 -20.28 8.44
N ASP A 111 7.26 -21.44 8.16
CA ASP A 111 7.65 -21.89 6.83
C ASP A 111 6.56 -22.66 6.08
N TYR A 112 5.41 -22.93 6.71
CA TYR A 112 4.33 -23.69 6.08
C TYR A 112 3.26 -22.78 5.46
N MET A 113 2.80 -23.19 4.28
CA MET A 113 1.67 -22.65 3.56
C MET A 113 0.42 -23.50 3.85
N PRO A 114 -0.70 -22.92 4.29
CA PRO A 114 -1.94 -23.65 4.54
C PRO A 114 -2.72 -23.92 3.25
N LEU A 115 -3.35 -25.08 3.11
CA LEU A 115 -4.37 -25.36 2.08
C LEU A 115 -5.57 -26.09 2.72
N LEU A 116 -6.69 -26.19 2.00
CA LEU A 116 -7.90 -26.89 2.44
C LEU A 116 -8.51 -27.76 1.32
N GLY A 117 -8.87 -29.00 1.63
CA GLY A 117 -9.57 -29.87 0.68
C GLY A 117 -10.00 -31.20 1.30
N ASP A 118 -10.95 -31.90 0.67
CA ASP A 118 -11.47 -33.19 1.13
C ASP A 118 -10.51 -34.32 0.77
N ILE A 119 -9.70 -34.80 1.72
CA ILE A 119 -8.62 -35.77 1.49
C ILE A 119 -9.14 -37.21 1.57
N ASP A 120 -10.15 -37.45 2.41
CA ASP A 120 -10.69 -38.79 2.65
C ASP A 120 -12.00 -39.09 1.90
N GLY A 121 -12.59 -38.09 1.24
CA GLY A 121 -13.80 -38.16 0.42
C GLY A 121 -15.09 -38.06 1.23
N ASP A 122 -15.02 -37.66 2.50
CA ASP A 122 -16.17 -37.62 3.40
C ASP A 122 -17.09 -36.40 3.18
N GLY A 123 -16.66 -35.45 2.35
CA GLY A 123 -17.38 -34.21 2.04
C GLY A 123 -17.02 -33.04 2.95
N ARG A 124 -15.96 -33.14 3.76
CA ARG A 124 -15.46 -32.06 4.61
C ARG A 124 -14.07 -31.63 4.16
N ALA A 125 -13.81 -30.33 4.26
CA ALA A 125 -12.49 -29.77 4.04
C ALA A 125 -11.55 -30.13 5.20
N ASP A 126 -10.43 -30.75 4.87
CA ASP A 126 -9.35 -31.11 5.77
C ASP A 126 -8.23 -30.07 5.73
N ARG A 127 -7.41 -30.01 6.80
CA ARG A 127 -6.25 -29.11 6.85
C ARG A 127 -5.06 -29.71 6.14
N ILE A 128 -4.41 -28.89 5.32
CA ILE A 128 -3.18 -29.25 4.61
C ILE A 128 -2.13 -28.19 4.90
N LEU A 129 -0.86 -28.61 5.01
CA LEU A 129 0.28 -27.73 5.14
C LEU A 129 1.37 -28.16 4.15
N TYR A 130 1.97 -27.19 3.47
CA TYR A 130 3.12 -27.41 2.60
C TYR A 130 4.31 -26.56 3.04
N ARG A 131 5.51 -27.14 3.17
CA ARG A 131 6.74 -26.41 3.44
C ARG A 131 7.64 -26.42 2.21
N ALA A 132 7.77 -25.27 1.56
CA ALA A 132 8.48 -25.13 0.31
C ALA A 132 9.99 -25.45 0.43
N GLN A 133 10.62 -25.17 1.58
CA GLN A 133 12.06 -25.34 1.82
C GLN A 133 12.54 -26.77 1.58
N ASP A 134 11.70 -27.78 1.85
CA ASP A 134 12.06 -29.18 1.72
C ASP A 134 10.95 -30.05 1.10
N GLY A 135 9.88 -29.45 0.59
CA GLY A 135 8.78 -30.17 -0.05
C GLY A 135 7.97 -31.04 0.91
N ASP A 136 7.92 -30.67 2.19
CA ASP A 136 7.20 -31.42 3.22
C ASP A 136 5.68 -31.14 3.13
N TRP A 137 4.88 -32.20 3.04
CA TRP A 137 3.42 -32.12 2.99
C TRP A 137 2.84 -32.76 4.25
N GLY A 138 2.08 -31.98 5.00
CA GLY A 138 1.32 -32.45 6.14
C GLY A 138 -0.18 -32.39 5.85
N CYS A 139 -0.94 -33.35 6.41
CA CYS A 139 -2.39 -33.31 6.34
C CYS A 139 -3.05 -33.76 7.65
N GLN A 140 -4.20 -33.16 7.97
CA GLN A 140 -4.99 -33.48 9.15
C GLN A 140 -6.47 -33.36 8.83
N LEU A 141 -7.20 -34.46 9.01
CA LEU A 141 -8.62 -34.57 8.73
C LEU A 141 -9.43 -33.60 9.61
N ALA A 142 -10.65 -33.27 9.18
CA ALA A 142 -11.55 -32.38 9.90
C ALA A 142 -11.85 -32.85 11.32
N ASN A 143 -11.87 -34.17 11.53
CA ASN A 143 -12.03 -34.80 12.84
C ASN A 143 -10.76 -34.68 13.75
N GLY A 144 -9.64 -34.17 13.23
CA GLY A 144 -8.36 -33.99 13.92
C GLY A 144 -7.39 -35.17 13.80
N GLU A 145 -7.76 -36.26 13.12
CA GLU A 145 -6.89 -37.39 12.83
C GLU A 145 -5.86 -37.01 11.77
N LYS A 146 -4.65 -37.58 11.86
CA LYS A 146 -3.65 -37.42 10.82
C LYS A 146 -4.02 -38.30 9.63
N CYS A 147 -3.84 -37.80 8.41
CA CYS A 147 -3.83 -38.64 7.23
C CYS A 147 -2.40 -38.97 6.81
N ASN A 148 -2.24 -40.07 6.06
CA ASN A 148 -0.93 -40.55 5.64
C ASN A 148 -0.49 -39.81 4.37
N TRP A 149 0.03 -38.60 4.49
CA TRP A 149 0.88 -37.97 3.44
C TRP A 149 2.39 -38.07 3.77
N ASP A 150 2.71 -38.74 4.89
CA ASP A 150 4.00 -38.71 5.63
C ASP A 150 5.16 -39.59 5.07
N ALA A 151 5.22 -39.95 3.79
CA ALA A 151 6.27 -40.86 3.29
C ALA A 151 7.31 -40.22 2.33
N GLU A 152 6.94 -39.19 1.56
CA GLU A 152 7.80 -38.66 0.49
C GLU A 152 7.71 -37.13 0.41
N LYS A 153 8.86 -36.48 0.58
CA LYS A 153 9.03 -35.05 0.33
C LYS A 153 8.98 -34.79 -1.16
N TRP A 154 8.16 -33.84 -1.58
CA TRP A 154 7.91 -33.57 -2.99
C TRP A 154 7.73 -32.07 -3.23
N GLY A 155 8.57 -31.54 -4.14
CA GLY A 155 8.68 -30.10 -4.43
C GLY A 155 9.92 -29.45 -3.81
N THR A 156 10.12 -28.18 -4.15
CA THR A 156 11.22 -27.33 -3.68
C THR A 156 10.72 -25.90 -3.47
N ILE A 157 11.61 -25.02 -2.99
CA ILE A 157 11.28 -23.63 -2.62
C ILE A 157 10.69 -22.81 -3.78
N ASP A 158 10.98 -23.21 -5.01
CA ASP A 158 10.56 -22.50 -6.21
C ASP A 158 9.17 -22.95 -6.70
N TYR A 159 8.56 -23.98 -6.10
CA TYR A 159 7.32 -24.58 -6.60
C TYR A 159 6.11 -24.00 -5.85
N VAL A 160 5.03 -23.77 -6.59
CA VAL A 160 3.74 -23.33 -6.05
C VAL A 160 2.88 -24.56 -5.75
N PRO A 161 2.46 -24.80 -4.49
CA PRO A 161 1.58 -25.90 -4.13
C PRO A 161 0.11 -25.60 -4.47
N LEU A 162 -0.57 -26.60 -5.05
CA LEU A 162 -2.02 -26.59 -5.26
C LEU A 162 -2.62 -27.94 -4.85
N ILE A 163 -3.95 -27.99 -4.75
CA ILE A 163 -4.72 -29.22 -4.49
C ILE A 163 -6.01 -29.22 -5.31
N GLY A 164 -6.46 -30.40 -5.71
CA GLY A 164 -7.68 -30.60 -6.48
C GLY A 164 -7.87 -32.07 -6.86
N ASP A 165 -9.10 -32.52 -7.08
CA ASP A 165 -9.40 -33.88 -7.53
C ASP A 165 -9.16 -33.98 -9.04
N VAL A 166 -7.96 -34.42 -9.44
CA VAL A 166 -7.58 -34.46 -10.87
C VAL A 166 -7.93 -35.80 -11.51
N ASN A 167 -8.42 -36.77 -10.72
CA ASN A 167 -8.71 -38.12 -11.18
C ASN A 167 -10.21 -38.49 -11.10
N GLY A 168 -11.01 -37.67 -10.41
CA GLY A 168 -12.47 -37.79 -10.29
C GLY A 168 -12.91 -38.79 -9.22
N ASP A 169 -12.09 -39.11 -8.22
CA ASP A 169 -12.43 -40.05 -7.15
C ASP A 169 -13.08 -39.39 -5.91
N GLY A 170 -13.27 -38.08 -5.96
CA GLY A 170 -13.86 -37.27 -4.91
C GLY A 170 -12.88 -36.91 -3.79
N LYS A 171 -11.57 -37.09 -4.00
CA LYS A 171 -10.53 -36.71 -3.05
C LYS A 171 -9.58 -35.71 -3.69
N VAL A 172 -9.08 -34.77 -2.89
CA VAL A 172 -8.05 -33.85 -3.37
C VAL A 172 -6.71 -34.55 -3.53
N ASP A 173 -6.06 -34.29 -4.66
CA ASP A 173 -4.70 -34.72 -4.97
C ASP A 173 -3.70 -33.59 -4.69
N ARG A 174 -2.40 -33.91 -4.59
CA ARG A 174 -1.34 -32.90 -4.42
C ARG A 174 -0.82 -32.46 -5.77
N ILE A 175 -0.74 -31.16 -6.01
CA ILE A 175 -0.25 -30.58 -7.26
C ILE A 175 0.90 -29.61 -6.96
N LEU A 176 1.87 -29.54 -7.87
CA LEU A 176 2.90 -28.50 -7.88
C LEU A 176 3.02 -27.88 -9.26
N TYR A 177 3.19 -26.57 -9.29
CA TYR A 177 3.56 -25.79 -10.48
C TYR A 177 4.96 -25.21 -10.30
N SER A 178 5.79 -25.30 -11.33
CA SER A 178 7.12 -24.68 -11.37
C SER A 178 7.06 -23.40 -12.20
N PRO A 179 7.10 -22.21 -11.59
CA PRO A 179 7.12 -20.95 -12.32
C PRO A 179 8.42 -20.73 -13.11
N ARG A 180 9.45 -21.56 -12.91
CA ARG A 180 10.73 -21.43 -13.62
C ARG A 180 10.63 -21.88 -15.08
N ASP A 181 9.89 -22.95 -15.32
CA ASP A 181 9.82 -23.66 -16.60
C ASP A 181 8.39 -24.00 -17.04
N GLY A 182 7.37 -23.69 -16.23
CA GLY A 182 5.97 -23.94 -16.59
C GLY A 182 5.55 -25.40 -16.38
N ASP A 183 6.36 -26.19 -15.69
CA ASP A 183 6.09 -27.60 -15.42
C ASP A 183 5.02 -27.79 -14.35
N TRP A 184 4.15 -28.78 -14.56
CA TRP A 184 3.13 -29.20 -13.60
C TRP A 184 3.36 -30.65 -13.19
N GLY A 185 3.26 -30.94 -11.89
CA GLY A 185 3.27 -32.29 -11.35
C GLY A 185 2.03 -32.55 -10.49
N CYS A 186 1.61 -33.81 -10.42
CA CYS A 186 0.57 -34.27 -9.50
C CYS A 186 1.00 -35.56 -8.78
N LEU A 187 0.48 -35.78 -7.56
CA LEU A 187 0.52 -37.04 -6.83
C LEU A 187 -0.88 -37.39 -6.33
N LEU A 188 -1.43 -38.52 -6.82
CA LEU A 188 -2.78 -38.95 -6.48
C LEU A 188 -2.90 -39.43 -5.02
N THR A 189 -3.99 -39.04 -4.36
CA THR A 189 -4.33 -39.43 -3.00
C THR A 189 -4.89 -40.86 -2.96
N GLY A 190 -4.58 -41.62 -1.90
CA GLY A 190 -5.14 -42.97 -1.69
C GLY A 190 -4.58 -44.09 -2.58
N LYS A 191 -3.63 -43.80 -3.48
CA LYS A 191 -2.88 -44.80 -4.25
C LYS A 191 -1.68 -45.34 -3.46
N ASP A 192 -1.14 -46.48 -3.90
CA ASP A 192 0.03 -47.12 -3.28
C ASP A 192 1.23 -46.16 -3.28
N GLN A 193 1.67 -45.74 -2.09
CA GLN A 193 2.76 -44.79 -1.91
C GLN A 193 4.14 -45.35 -2.26
N SER A 194 4.26 -46.67 -2.48
CA SER A 194 5.49 -47.27 -3.01
C SER A 194 5.64 -47.08 -4.53
N ASN A 195 4.57 -46.64 -5.21
CA ASN A 195 4.56 -46.28 -6.62
C ASN A 195 3.51 -45.17 -6.85
N PRO A 196 3.79 -43.92 -6.43
CA PRO A 196 2.83 -42.84 -6.58
C PRO A 196 2.49 -42.66 -8.05
N GLU A 197 1.22 -42.85 -8.39
CA GLU A 197 0.72 -42.56 -9.73
C GLU A 197 0.83 -41.05 -9.93
N LYS A 198 1.72 -40.65 -10.84
CA LYS A 198 1.90 -39.27 -11.27
C LYS A 198 0.98 -39.05 -12.46
N CYS A 199 0.28 -37.92 -12.49
CA CYS A 199 -0.40 -37.49 -13.70
C CYS A 199 0.66 -37.35 -14.80
N ASN A 200 0.38 -37.89 -15.99
CA ASN A 200 1.19 -37.64 -17.17
C ASN A 200 0.78 -36.28 -17.76
N TRP A 201 1.06 -35.21 -17.01
CA TRP A 201 0.94 -33.85 -17.53
C TRP A 201 2.22 -33.57 -18.32
N ASP A 202 2.08 -33.43 -19.64
CA ASP A 202 3.20 -33.26 -20.57
C ASP A 202 4.12 -32.10 -20.16
N THR A 203 5.41 -32.26 -20.45
CA THR A 203 6.51 -31.29 -20.25
C THR A 203 6.45 -30.14 -21.28
N GLU A 204 5.27 -29.62 -21.58
CA GLU A 204 5.08 -28.60 -22.63
C GLU A 204 5.34 -27.16 -22.15
N ASP A 205 6.10 -26.99 -21.05
CA ASP A 205 6.53 -25.68 -20.51
C ASP A 205 5.39 -24.65 -20.53
N TRP A 206 4.25 -24.99 -19.91
CA TRP A 206 3.05 -24.16 -19.99
C TRP A 206 2.98 -23.18 -18.82
N GLY A 207 3.45 -21.95 -19.11
CA GLY A 207 3.52 -20.83 -18.16
C GLY A 207 4.95 -20.47 -17.79
N ASP A 208 5.09 -19.43 -16.96
CA ASP A 208 6.32 -19.01 -16.32
C ASP A 208 6.02 -18.25 -15.01
N ALA A 209 7.01 -17.54 -14.46
CA ALA A 209 6.91 -16.79 -13.21
C ALA A 209 5.96 -15.59 -13.26
N SER A 210 5.52 -15.18 -14.45
CA SER A 210 4.49 -14.14 -14.63
C SER A 210 3.07 -14.66 -14.50
N TYR A 211 2.89 -15.98 -14.44
CA TYR A 211 1.58 -16.61 -14.32
C TYR A 211 1.23 -17.03 -12.89
N VAL A 212 -0.05 -16.88 -12.55
CA VAL A 212 -0.67 -17.36 -11.33
C VAL A 212 -1.39 -18.69 -11.64
N PRO A 213 -0.95 -19.82 -11.06
CA PRO A 213 -1.60 -21.13 -11.27
C PRO A 213 -2.85 -21.30 -10.41
N MET A 214 -3.86 -21.95 -10.96
CA MET A 214 -5.10 -22.33 -10.27
C MET A 214 -5.60 -23.71 -10.77
N LEU A 215 -6.58 -24.29 -10.06
CA LEU A 215 -7.21 -25.55 -10.41
C LEU A 215 -8.73 -25.46 -10.28
N GLY A 216 -9.47 -26.02 -11.22
CA GLY A 216 -10.93 -26.09 -11.14
C GLY A 216 -11.55 -26.84 -12.31
N ASP A 217 -12.77 -27.36 -12.15
CA ASP A 217 -13.47 -28.10 -13.20
C ASP A 217 -14.02 -27.14 -14.26
N VAL A 218 -13.31 -26.95 -15.38
CA VAL A 218 -13.69 -25.96 -16.40
C VAL A 218 -14.69 -26.55 -17.39
N ASN A 219 -14.67 -27.88 -17.58
CA ASN A 219 -15.51 -28.55 -18.58
C ASN A 219 -16.74 -29.29 -18.00
N GLY A 220 -16.85 -29.38 -16.67
CA GLY A 220 -17.96 -30.00 -15.94
C GLY A 220 -17.86 -31.52 -15.82
N ASP A 221 -16.68 -32.13 -16.03
CA ASP A 221 -16.47 -33.58 -16.00
C ASP A 221 -16.23 -34.14 -14.59
N GLY A 222 -16.14 -33.27 -13.58
CA GLY A 222 -15.90 -33.60 -12.18
C GLY A 222 -14.42 -33.72 -11.82
N LYS A 223 -13.50 -33.31 -12.68
CA LYS A 223 -12.06 -33.26 -12.40
C LYS A 223 -11.56 -31.83 -12.39
N ALA A 224 -10.53 -31.57 -11.60
CA ALA A 224 -9.82 -30.31 -11.61
C ALA A 224 -8.96 -30.20 -12.88
N ASP A 225 -9.19 -29.14 -13.66
CA ASP A 225 -8.39 -28.72 -14.81
C ASP A 225 -7.37 -27.66 -14.40
N ARG A 226 -6.29 -27.52 -15.18
CA ARG A 226 -5.23 -26.55 -14.92
C ARG A 226 -5.61 -25.19 -15.48
N ILE A 227 -5.39 -24.12 -14.71
CA ILE A 227 -5.69 -22.74 -15.09
C ILE A 227 -4.47 -21.86 -14.82
N LEU A 228 -4.19 -20.92 -15.71
CA LEU A 228 -3.14 -19.92 -15.57
C LEU A 228 -3.69 -18.51 -15.85
N TYR A 229 -3.26 -17.53 -15.06
CA TYR A 229 -3.53 -16.10 -15.31
C TYR A 229 -2.24 -15.31 -15.36
N ARG A 230 -2.01 -14.54 -16.42
CA ARG A 230 -0.84 -13.65 -16.54
C ARG A 230 -1.21 -12.23 -16.18
N ALA A 231 -0.67 -11.76 -15.05
CA ALA A 231 -1.00 -10.44 -14.51
C ALA A 231 -0.56 -9.28 -15.42
N THR A 232 0.46 -9.45 -16.25
CA THR A 232 1.02 -8.34 -17.05
C THR A 232 0.09 -7.83 -18.16
N ASP A 233 -0.77 -8.69 -18.69
CA ASP A 233 -1.66 -8.39 -19.81
C ASP A 233 -3.08 -8.94 -19.67
N GLY A 234 -3.38 -9.63 -18.56
CA GLY A 234 -4.73 -10.15 -18.30
C GLY A 234 -5.05 -11.42 -19.08
N ASP A 235 -4.04 -12.11 -19.60
CA ASP A 235 -4.22 -13.35 -20.36
C ASP A 235 -4.63 -14.50 -19.42
N TRP A 236 -5.62 -15.29 -19.83
CA TRP A 236 -6.12 -16.45 -19.10
C TRP A 236 -5.95 -17.69 -19.97
N GLY A 237 -5.43 -18.77 -19.42
CA GLY A 237 -5.39 -20.05 -20.13
C GLY A 237 -5.93 -21.18 -19.26
N CYS A 238 -6.53 -22.18 -19.90
CA CYS A 238 -6.89 -23.41 -19.20
C CYS A 238 -6.62 -24.66 -20.04
N TRP A 239 -6.33 -25.76 -19.32
CA TRP A 239 -5.96 -27.04 -19.89
C TRP A 239 -6.72 -28.17 -19.19
N PHE A 240 -7.54 -28.87 -19.96
CA PHE A 240 -8.38 -29.95 -19.45
C PHE A 240 -7.55 -31.17 -19.04
N THR A 241 -7.89 -31.74 -17.90
CA THR A 241 -7.27 -32.94 -17.37
C THR A 241 -7.81 -34.19 -18.06
N ASP A 242 -6.94 -35.16 -18.37
CA ASP A 242 -7.31 -36.50 -18.87
C ASP A 242 -8.17 -36.51 -20.17
N VAL A 243 -7.85 -35.63 -21.13
CA VAL A 243 -8.49 -35.66 -22.45
C VAL A 243 -7.84 -36.73 -23.34
N LYS A 244 -8.65 -37.69 -23.80
CA LYS A 244 -8.23 -38.77 -24.72
C LYS A 244 -7.79 -38.29 -26.11
N GLU A 245 -8.09 -37.04 -26.45
CA GLU A 245 -7.77 -36.39 -27.73
C GLU A 245 -6.82 -35.19 -27.47
N PRO A 246 -5.52 -35.30 -27.80
CA PRO A 246 -4.51 -34.27 -27.50
C PRO A 246 -4.82 -32.88 -28.10
N ASP A 247 -5.54 -32.83 -29.22
CA ASP A 247 -5.90 -31.61 -29.95
C ASP A 247 -7.08 -30.83 -29.34
N LYS A 248 -7.72 -31.35 -28.28
CA LYS A 248 -8.83 -30.71 -27.56
C LYS A 248 -8.50 -30.36 -26.11
N GLN A 249 -7.22 -30.34 -25.77
CA GLN A 249 -6.77 -30.19 -24.40
C GLN A 249 -6.78 -28.75 -23.88
N LYS A 250 -6.73 -27.73 -24.75
CA LYS A 250 -6.80 -26.31 -24.35
C LYS A 250 -8.22 -25.78 -24.48
N CYS A 251 -8.68 -25.02 -23.50
CA CYS A 251 -9.92 -24.27 -23.63
C CYS A 251 -9.71 -22.93 -24.34
N ASN A 252 -10.80 -22.31 -24.76
CA ASN A 252 -10.79 -21.04 -25.50
C ASN A 252 -10.73 -19.81 -24.57
N TRP A 253 -9.87 -19.81 -23.55
CA TRP A 253 -9.64 -18.64 -22.69
C TRP A 253 -8.43 -17.80 -23.16
N ASP A 254 -7.52 -18.42 -23.94
CA ASP A 254 -6.14 -17.99 -24.29
C ASP A 254 -5.97 -16.63 -25.03
N THR A 255 -6.97 -15.74 -25.08
CA THR A 255 -6.88 -14.45 -25.81
C THR A 255 -7.75 -13.31 -25.27
N ASP A 256 -8.31 -13.41 -24.06
CA ASP A 256 -9.37 -12.50 -23.63
C ASP A 256 -8.89 -11.16 -23.02
N ASP A 257 -7.57 -10.98 -22.82
CA ASP A 257 -6.91 -9.77 -22.26
C ASP A 257 -7.72 -9.11 -21.13
N TRP A 258 -8.18 -9.94 -20.18
CA TRP A 258 -9.11 -9.55 -19.13
C TRP A 258 -8.40 -9.50 -17.78
N GLY A 259 -8.02 -8.29 -17.39
CA GLY A 259 -7.32 -7.99 -16.14
C GLY A 259 -6.08 -7.12 -16.36
N SER A 260 -5.33 -6.90 -15.29
CA SER A 260 -4.01 -6.25 -15.30
C SER A 260 -3.26 -6.60 -14.01
N ALA A 261 -2.04 -6.07 -13.83
CA ALA A 261 -1.20 -6.36 -12.67
C ALA A 261 -1.81 -5.90 -11.34
N ASP A 262 -2.80 -5.01 -11.39
CA ASP A 262 -3.49 -4.48 -10.23
C ASP A 262 -4.69 -5.34 -9.80
N TYR A 263 -4.98 -6.45 -10.49
CA TYR A 263 -6.06 -7.37 -10.15
C TYR A 263 -5.54 -8.68 -9.54
N THR A 264 -6.29 -9.18 -8.56
CA THR A 264 -6.17 -10.52 -8.00
C THR A 264 -7.12 -11.46 -8.75
N PRO A 265 -6.62 -12.53 -9.40
CA PRO A 265 -7.47 -13.53 -10.04
C PRO A 265 -8.06 -14.51 -9.03
N LEU A 266 -9.32 -14.90 -9.23
CA LEU A 266 -10.02 -15.97 -8.51
C LEU A 266 -10.82 -16.83 -9.48
N ILE A 267 -11.31 -17.99 -9.02
CA ILE A 267 -12.17 -18.89 -9.78
C ILE A 267 -13.26 -19.49 -8.89
N GLY A 268 -14.43 -19.75 -9.45
CA GLY A 268 -15.53 -20.41 -8.75
C GLY A 268 -16.77 -20.52 -9.64
N ASP A 269 -17.64 -21.49 -9.37
CA ASP A 269 -18.90 -21.64 -10.12
C ASP A 269 -19.91 -20.57 -9.66
N VAL A 270 -19.97 -19.43 -10.36
CA VAL A 270 -20.82 -18.31 -9.90
C VAL A 270 -22.26 -18.44 -10.38
N ASN A 271 -22.53 -19.33 -11.34
CA ASN A 271 -23.86 -19.49 -11.95
C ASN A 271 -24.57 -20.80 -11.52
N GLY A 272 -23.85 -21.72 -10.89
CA GLY A 272 -24.31 -23.03 -10.41
C GLY A 272 -24.39 -24.11 -11.49
N ASP A 273 -23.65 -24.00 -12.59
CA ASP A 273 -23.80 -24.87 -13.77
C ASP A 273 -22.96 -26.16 -13.73
N GLY A 274 -22.01 -26.29 -12.81
CA GLY A 274 -21.06 -27.41 -12.82
C GLY A 274 -19.60 -27.00 -13.00
N LYS A 275 -19.34 -25.79 -13.49
CA LYS A 275 -18.05 -25.38 -14.01
C LYS A 275 -17.52 -24.17 -13.25
N VAL A 276 -16.20 -24.08 -13.13
CA VAL A 276 -15.59 -22.87 -12.58
C VAL A 276 -15.63 -21.74 -13.60
N ASP A 277 -15.95 -20.54 -13.12
CA ASP A 277 -15.92 -19.29 -13.85
C ASP A 277 -14.71 -18.45 -13.44
N ARG A 278 -14.30 -17.52 -14.31
CA ARG A 278 -13.16 -16.62 -14.06
C ARG A 278 -13.62 -15.41 -13.25
N MET A 279 -12.83 -14.98 -12.28
CA MET A 279 -13.13 -13.84 -11.42
C MET A 279 -11.89 -12.97 -11.21
N LEU A 280 -12.11 -11.67 -11.01
CA LEU A 280 -11.06 -10.68 -10.73
C LEU A 280 -11.51 -9.73 -9.62
N TYR A 281 -10.56 -9.35 -8.76
CA TYR A 281 -10.75 -8.32 -7.74
C TYR A 281 -9.64 -7.26 -7.86
N ARG A 282 -9.97 -5.97 -7.89
CA ARG A 282 -8.99 -4.88 -7.86
C ARG A 282 -8.89 -4.29 -6.46
N PRO A 283 -7.78 -4.51 -5.73
CA PRO A 283 -7.67 -3.97 -4.38
C PRO A 283 -7.66 -2.43 -4.33
N ALA A 284 -7.22 -1.75 -5.40
CA ALA A 284 -7.10 -0.29 -5.39
C ALA A 284 -8.43 0.44 -5.09
N ASP A 285 -9.54 -0.10 -5.57
CA ASP A 285 -10.85 0.53 -5.47
C ASP A 285 -12.00 -0.43 -5.14
N GLY A 286 -11.75 -1.73 -4.98
CA GLY A 286 -12.75 -2.72 -4.60
C GLY A 286 -13.55 -3.29 -5.77
N ASP A 287 -13.13 -3.05 -7.01
CA ASP A 287 -13.81 -3.52 -8.21
C ASP A 287 -13.78 -5.06 -8.30
N TRP A 288 -14.92 -5.67 -8.66
CA TRP A 288 -15.07 -7.12 -8.87
C TRP A 288 -15.60 -7.39 -10.28
N GLY A 289 -14.94 -8.29 -10.99
CA GLY A 289 -15.42 -8.82 -12.27
C GLY A 289 -15.57 -10.33 -12.24
N CYS A 290 -16.51 -10.88 -13.00
CA CYS A 290 -16.52 -12.30 -13.34
C CYS A 290 -16.90 -12.52 -14.82
N TRP A 291 -16.47 -13.66 -15.37
CA TRP A 291 -16.78 -14.11 -16.72
C TRP A 291 -17.20 -15.57 -16.69
N ILE A 292 -18.45 -15.81 -17.11
CA ILE A 292 -19.06 -17.14 -17.19
C ILE A 292 -18.44 -17.97 -18.33
N THR A 293 -17.97 -19.17 -18.00
CA THR A 293 -17.14 -20.02 -18.86
C THR A 293 -17.82 -20.47 -20.16
N ASP A 294 -19.13 -20.70 -20.15
CA ASP A 294 -19.87 -21.26 -21.28
C ASP A 294 -20.92 -20.30 -21.89
N ALA A 295 -20.89 -19.03 -21.48
CA ALA A 295 -21.79 -18.03 -22.03
C ALA A 295 -21.49 -17.77 -23.53
N PRO A 296 -22.50 -17.73 -24.41
CA PRO A 296 -22.29 -17.46 -25.84
C PRO A 296 -21.79 -16.02 -26.06
N ASP A 297 -20.61 -15.87 -26.65
CA ASP A 297 -19.99 -14.56 -26.89
C ASP A 297 -20.72 -13.73 -27.97
N ARG A 298 -21.37 -12.64 -27.52
CA ARG A 298 -21.21 -11.28 -28.08
C ARG A 298 -21.95 -10.17 -27.31
N ASP A 299 -22.83 -10.51 -26.37
CA ASP A 299 -23.70 -9.53 -25.68
C ASP A 299 -23.63 -9.58 -24.14
N ARG A 300 -22.44 -9.88 -23.59
CA ARG A 300 -22.04 -9.71 -22.17
C ARG A 300 -23.09 -10.13 -21.11
N PRO A 301 -22.96 -11.31 -20.49
CA PRO A 301 -23.24 -11.43 -19.08
C PRO A 301 -21.89 -11.43 -18.35
N LYS A 302 -21.30 -10.24 -18.20
CA LYS A 302 -20.56 -10.00 -16.96
C LYS A 302 -21.60 -10.26 -15.87
N CYS A 303 -21.31 -11.08 -14.86
CA CYS A 303 -22.21 -11.20 -13.72
C CYS A 303 -22.58 -9.81 -13.20
N ALA A 304 -23.74 -9.70 -12.55
CA ALA A 304 -24.38 -8.44 -12.13
C ALA A 304 -23.53 -7.52 -11.21
N TRP A 305 -22.27 -7.87 -10.93
CA TRP A 305 -21.33 -7.23 -10.00
C TRP A 305 -20.47 -6.11 -10.61
N ASP A 306 -20.48 -5.92 -11.95
CA ASP A 306 -19.64 -4.94 -12.71
C ASP A 306 -19.88 -3.44 -12.38
N ALA A 307 -20.60 -3.13 -11.31
CA ALA A 307 -20.96 -1.77 -10.91
C ALA A 307 -20.96 -1.52 -9.39
N GLN A 308 -20.48 -2.48 -8.58
CA GLN A 308 -20.47 -2.34 -7.13
C GLN A 308 -19.10 -2.62 -6.53
N ASP A 309 -18.37 -1.54 -6.28
CA ASP A 309 -17.09 -1.60 -5.60
C ASP A 309 -17.28 -2.08 -4.14
N TRP A 310 -16.61 -3.16 -3.77
CA TRP A 310 -16.67 -3.76 -2.44
C TRP A 310 -15.28 -4.28 -2.02
N GLY A 311 -14.78 -3.79 -0.89
CA GLY A 311 -13.38 -3.95 -0.46
C GLY A 311 -12.48 -2.75 -0.74
N ASN A 312 -11.19 -2.91 -0.46
CA ASN A 312 -10.09 -2.05 -0.87
C ASN A 312 -8.76 -2.79 -0.66
N ALA A 313 -7.63 -2.07 -0.69
CA ALA A 313 -6.28 -2.65 -0.60
C ALA A 313 -6.00 -3.37 0.73
N ASN A 314 -6.86 -3.16 1.74
CA ASN A 314 -6.77 -3.82 3.04
C ASN A 314 -7.52 -5.14 3.08
N TYR A 315 -8.19 -5.57 2.00
CA TYR A 315 -8.96 -6.80 1.99
C TYR A 315 -8.29 -7.89 1.14
N VAL A 316 -8.33 -9.11 1.66
CA VAL A 316 -8.02 -10.33 0.94
C VAL A 316 -9.32 -10.88 0.34
N PRO A 317 -9.43 -11.03 -0.99
CA PRO A 317 -10.58 -11.66 -1.62
C PRO A 317 -10.54 -13.18 -1.48
N LEU A 318 -11.70 -13.79 -1.19
CA LEU A 318 -11.93 -15.23 -1.28
C LEU A 318 -13.26 -15.49 -1.99
N VAL A 319 -13.45 -16.73 -2.44
CA VAL A 319 -14.70 -17.19 -3.06
C VAL A 319 -15.06 -18.57 -2.56
N ALA A 320 -16.32 -18.75 -2.15
CA ALA A 320 -16.87 -20.03 -1.72
C ALA A 320 -18.39 -19.93 -1.58
N ASP A 321 -19.10 -21.05 -1.68
CA ASP A 321 -20.54 -21.15 -1.37
C ASP A 321 -20.79 -21.01 0.14
N VAL A 322 -21.20 -19.82 0.61
CA VAL A 322 -21.41 -19.56 2.04
C VAL A 322 -22.87 -19.77 2.48
N ASP A 323 -23.80 -19.81 1.53
CA ASP A 323 -25.23 -19.91 1.83
C ASP A 323 -25.84 -21.28 1.51
N GLY A 324 -25.09 -22.14 0.80
CA GLY A 324 -25.42 -23.50 0.42
C GLY A 324 -26.28 -23.60 -0.84
N ASP A 325 -26.30 -22.57 -1.69
CA ASP A 325 -27.10 -22.57 -2.93
C ASP A 325 -26.41 -23.27 -4.11
N GLY A 326 -25.16 -23.71 -3.93
CA GLY A 326 -24.33 -24.36 -4.92
C GLY A 326 -23.56 -23.40 -5.83
N LYS A 327 -23.56 -22.09 -5.53
CA LYS A 327 -22.83 -21.06 -6.27
C LYS A 327 -21.71 -20.47 -5.40
N ALA A 328 -20.67 -19.98 -6.04
CA ALA A 328 -19.61 -19.25 -5.39
C ALA A 328 -20.08 -17.84 -4.98
N ASP A 329 -19.89 -17.52 -3.70
CA ASP A 329 -20.11 -16.19 -3.15
C ASP A 329 -18.80 -15.42 -3.01
N ARG A 330 -18.91 -14.08 -2.97
CA ARG A 330 -17.76 -13.21 -2.76
C ARG A 330 -17.51 -13.02 -1.27
N ILE A 331 -16.26 -13.20 -0.86
CA ILE A 331 -15.80 -13.03 0.51
C ILE A 331 -14.66 -12.03 0.52
N LEU A 332 -14.63 -11.17 1.53
CA LEU A 332 -13.51 -10.28 1.81
C LEU A 332 -13.15 -10.39 3.29
N HIS A 333 -11.86 -10.56 3.57
CA HIS A 333 -11.32 -10.47 4.91
C HIS A 333 -10.40 -9.26 5.04
N GLU A 334 -10.61 -8.42 6.04
CA GLU A 334 -9.73 -7.29 6.30
C GLU A 334 -8.38 -7.75 6.87
N SER A 335 -7.31 -7.66 6.07
CA SER A 335 -5.93 -7.86 6.47
C SER A 335 -5.24 -6.52 6.70
N LEU A 336 -5.10 -6.13 7.96
CA LEU A 336 -4.44 -4.89 8.35
C LEU A 336 -2.99 -5.14 8.75
N PRO A 337 -2.00 -4.41 8.21
CA PRO A 337 -0.62 -4.55 8.64
C PRO A 337 -0.50 -4.27 10.14
N THR A 338 0.16 -5.17 10.88
CA THR A 338 0.34 -5.04 12.34
C THR A 338 1.30 -3.92 12.73
N GLN A 339 2.05 -3.36 11.77
CA GLN A 339 2.90 -2.18 11.94
C GLN A 339 3.03 -1.40 10.62
N ARG A 340 2.87 -0.08 10.65
CA ARG A 340 3.08 0.83 9.51
C ARG A 340 4.48 1.45 9.55
N VAL A 341 5.20 1.38 8.44
CA VAL A 341 6.49 2.06 8.25
C VAL A 341 6.26 3.33 7.43
N ILE A 342 6.56 4.49 8.02
CA ILE A 342 6.33 5.81 7.43
C ILE A 342 7.62 6.29 6.78
N ASN A 343 7.60 6.47 5.46
CA ASN A 343 8.68 7.13 4.74
C ASN A 343 8.33 8.62 4.54
N LEU A 344 9.32 9.49 4.62
CA LEU A 344 9.13 10.93 4.42
C LEU A 344 10.34 11.61 3.80
N SER A 345 10.14 12.84 3.37
CA SER A 345 11.13 13.68 2.73
C SER A 345 11.29 15.03 3.41
N ILE A 346 12.52 15.54 3.45
CA ILE A 346 12.88 16.82 4.05
C ILE A 346 13.64 17.65 3.02
N SER A 347 13.23 18.90 2.81
CA SER A 347 14.00 19.90 2.08
C SER A 347 14.75 20.77 3.07
N LEU A 348 16.05 20.56 3.20
CA LEU A 348 16.93 21.34 4.06
C LEU A 348 17.50 22.53 3.27
N TYR A 349 17.33 23.74 3.79
CA TYR A 349 17.75 24.98 3.13
C TYR A 349 19.26 25.10 2.85
N LYS A 350 20.10 24.29 3.52
CA LYS A 350 21.56 24.33 3.40
C LYS A 350 22.14 22.95 3.08
N THR A 351 23.43 22.95 2.77
CA THR A 351 24.24 21.72 2.68
C THR A 351 24.82 21.40 4.06
N ALA A 352 24.70 20.13 4.47
CA ALA A 352 25.35 19.54 5.64
C ALA A 352 26.32 18.46 5.14
N GLY A 353 27.57 18.87 4.91
CA GLY A 353 28.60 18.07 4.26
C GLY A 353 29.26 17.08 5.20
N THR A 354 29.40 17.42 6.49
CA THR A 354 30.10 16.59 7.49
C THR A 354 29.15 15.86 8.44
N GLU A 355 29.65 14.85 9.16
CA GLU A 355 28.86 14.15 10.19
C GLU A 355 28.48 15.09 11.34
N GLU A 356 29.36 16.01 11.72
CA GLU A 356 29.10 17.00 12.78
C GLU A 356 27.97 17.95 12.40
N GLU A 357 27.92 18.38 11.13
CA GLU A 357 26.84 19.22 10.61
C GLU A 357 25.51 18.46 10.52
N ARG A 358 25.56 17.15 10.30
CA ARG A 358 24.39 16.26 10.21
C ARG A 358 23.87 15.82 11.58
N ALA A 359 24.74 15.75 12.59
CA ALA A 359 24.44 15.19 13.90
C ALA A 359 23.20 15.82 14.57
N PRO A 360 22.98 17.16 14.53
CA PRO A 360 21.78 17.75 15.10
C PRO A 360 20.49 17.24 14.46
N TYR A 361 20.44 17.18 13.12
CA TYR A 361 19.27 16.71 12.38
C TYR A 361 18.99 15.24 12.66
N VAL A 362 20.04 14.40 12.67
CA VAL A 362 19.92 12.99 13.02
C VAL A 362 19.41 12.81 14.46
N GLY A 363 19.91 13.61 15.41
CA GLY A 363 19.45 13.58 16.80
C GLY A 363 17.97 13.94 16.94
N ILE A 364 17.53 15.01 16.27
CA ILE A 364 16.13 15.44 16.24
C ILE A 364 15.23 14.36 15.63
N LEU A 365 15.63 13.79 14.49
CA LEU A 365 14.85 12.77 13.78
C LEU A 365 14.74 11.45 14.56
N LYS A 366 15.74 11.10 15.36
CA LYS A 366 15.67 9.95 16.28
C LYS A 366 14.60 10.13 17.36
N HIS A 367 14.50 11.33 17.93
CA HIS A 367 13.45 11.64 18.91
C HIS A 367 12.07 11.81 18.27
N PHE A 368 12.02 12.30 17.03
CA PHE A 368 10.80 12.30 16.24
C PHE A 368 10.31 10.86 15.99
N ALA A 369 11.19 9.94 15.59
CA ALA A 369 10.84 8.52 15.42
C ALA A 369 10.30 7.88 16.72
N ASP A 370 10.91 8.20 17.87
CA ASP A 370 10.39 7.76 19.17
C ASP A 370 8.96 8.25 19.41
N ALA A 371 8.69 9.52 19.12
CA ALA A 371 7.36 10.08 19.31
C ALA A 371 6.33 9.49 18.34
N ILE A 372 6.68 9.23 17.07
CA ILE A 372 5.80 8.52 16.12
C ILE A 372 5.41 7.14 16.67
N TYR A 373 6.38 6.43 17.24
CA TYR A 373 6.16 5.10 17.81
C TYR A 373 5.28 5.17 19.06
N GLU A 374 5.59 6.07 19.99
CA GLU A 374 4.84 6.24 21.24
C GLU A 374 3.40 6.69 20.97
N MET A 375 3.19 7.68 20.11
CA MET A 375 1.86 8.23 19.87
C MET A 375 0.91 7.25 19.17
N SER A 376 1.46 6.23 18.50
CA SER A 376 0.71 5.18 17.81
C SER A 376 0.64 3.86 18.59
N ASN A 377 1.02 3.85 19.88
CA ASN A 377 1.12 2.64 20.70
C ASN A 377 1.92 1.51 19.98
N GLY A 378 3.05 1.89 19.37
CA GLY A 378 3.98 0.98 18.71
C GLY A 378 3.59 0.55 17.29
N ARG A 379 2.42 0.97 16.78
CA ARG A 379 1.96 0.58 15.45
C ARG A 379 2.66 1.31 14.32
N HIS A 380 3.13 2.54 14.52
CA HIS A 380 3.80 3.29 13.46
C HIS A 380 5.29 3.45 13.79
N THR A 381 6.14 3.30 12.79
CA THR A 381 7.58 3.55 12.88
C THR A 381 8.02 4.46 11.76
N LEU A 382 9.07 5.25 12.01
CA LEU A 382 9.70 6.03 10.95
C LEU A 382 10.68 5.14 10.19
N GLY A 383 10.50 5.06 8.88
CA GLY A 383 11.30 4.30 7.93
C GLY A 383 12.39 5.15 7.29
N LYS A 384 12.35 5.21 5.95
CA LYS A 384 13.27 6.01 5.14
C LYS A 384 12.94 7.50 5.24
N VAL A 385 13.87 8.27 5.78
CA VAL A 385 13.88 9.74 5.78
C VAL A 385 14.86 10.22 4.73
N THR A 386 14.35 10.83 3.66
CA THR A 386 15.19 11.36 2.57
C THR A 386 15.39 12.87 2.75
N ILE A 387 16.62 13.29 3.04
CA ILE A 387 16.96 14.70 3.26
C ILE A 387 17.62 15.25 2.00
N PHE A 388 16.89 16.08 1.28
CA PHE A 388 17.36 16.87 0.16
C PHE A 388 18.01 18.15 0.66
N GLN A 389 19.23 18.43 0.23
CA GLN A 389 20.01 19.57 0.70
C GLN A 389 19.88 20.79 -0.22
N ASN A 390 20.27 21.96 0.28
CA ASN A 390 20.30 23.23 -0.47
C ASN A 390 18.93 23.61 -1.09
N GLY A 391 17.84 23.33 -0.38
CA GLY A 391 16.46 23.67 -0.80
C GLY A 391 15.89 22.81 -1.92
N MET A 392 16.57 21.74 -2.31
CA MET A 392 16.08 20.76 -3.28
C MET A 392 14.78 20.10 -2.79
N ASN A 393 13.91 19.73 -3.73
CA ASN A 393 12.64 19.05 -3.46
C ASN A 393 11.66 19.83 -2.56
N SER A 394 11.81 21.15 -2.40
CA SER A 394 10.97 21.99 -1.53
C SER A 394 9.50 22.08 -1.96
N ASN A 395 9.15 21.70 -3.19
CA ASN A 395 7.76 21.74 -3.66
C ASN A 395 6.93 20.53 -3.20
N THR A 396 7.57 19.42 -2.87
CA THR A 396 6.92 18.12 -2.61
C THR A 396 7.40 17.47 -1.31
N ALA A 397 8.41 18.05 -0.64
CA ALA A 397 8.91 17.53 0.61
C ALA A 397 7.85 17.64 1.73
N ASP A 398 7.75 16.61 2.56
CA ASP A 398 6.85 16.59 3.72
C ASP A 398 7.25 17.65 4.75
N ILE A 399 8.55 17.94 4.86
CA ILE A 399 9.10 18.92 5.81
C ILE A 399 9.99 19.91 5.05
N LEU A 400 9.71 21.20 5.21
CA LEU A 400 10.60 22.29 4.82
C LEU A 400 11.38 22.75 6.05
N TRP A 401 12.69 22.59 5.98
CA TRP A 401 13.58 22.97 7.06
C TRP A 401 14.38 24.19 6.65
N VAL A 402 14.13 25.32 7.31
CA VAL A 402 14.75 26.62 7.02
C VAL A 402 15.64 27.11 8.18
N ASN A 403 16.27 28.27 8.04
CA ASN A 403 17.17 28.77 9.08
C ASN A 403 16.43 29.18 10.36
N THR A 404 15.31 29.90 10.23
CA THR A 404 14.56 30.41 11.38
C THR A 404 13.08 30.40 11.06
N GLU A 405 12.31 29.60 11.79
CA GLU A 405 10.87 29.43 11.59
C GLU A 405 10.26 28.78 12.83
N TRP A 406 9.02 29.12 13.16
CA TRP A 406 8.25 28.39 14.16
C TRP A 406 7.64 27.14 13.52
N PRO A 407 7.82 25.94 14.12
CA PRO A 407 7.16 24.75 13.62
C PRO A 407 5.67 24.98 13.45
N HIS A 408 5.14 24.76 12.24
CA HIS A 408 3.71 24.83 11.99
C HIS A 408 3.33 24.08 10.72
N VAL A 409 2.09 23.61 10.68
CA VAL A 409 1.39 23.16 9.46
C VAL A 409 0.48 24.28 8.94
N PRO A 410 0.58 24.69 7.66
CA PRO A 410 -0.31 25.70 7.08
C PRO A 410 -1.79 25.33 7.23
N GLY A 411 -2.68 26.31 7.46
CA GLY A 411 -4.09 26.12 7.83
C GLY A 411 -5.01 25.38 6.84
N GLY A 412 -4.50 24.92 5.69
CA GLY A 412 -5.20 24.02 4.75
C GLY A 412 -4.60 22.61 4.68
N CYS A 413 -3.56 22.34 5.45
CA CYS A 413 -2.71 21.15 5.34
C CYS A 413 -2.86 20.17 6.52
N ILE A 414 -3.94 20.31 7.28
CA ILE A 414 -4.39 19.28 8.22
C ILE A 414 -4.77 18.03 7.41
N SER A 415 -4.16 16.89 7.74
CA SER A 415 -4.16 15.68 6.89
C SER A 415 -3.68 16.02 5.47
N GLY A 416 -2.46 16.57 5.39
CA GLY A 416 -1.83 17.18 4.22
C GLY A 416 -0.91 16.26 3.42
N VAL A 417 -0.65 15.04 3.88
CA VAL A 417 0.29 14.10 3.23
C VAL A 417 -0.06 13.89 1.77
N GLY A 418 0.93 14.03 0.89
CA GLY A 418 0.78 13.85 -0.56
C GLY A 418 -0.03 14.94 -1.26
N LYS A 419 -0.51 15.97 -0.54
CA LYS A 419 -1.20 17.11 -1.16
C LYS A 419 -0.19 18.15 -1.61
N ALA A 420 -0.32 18.58 -2.86
CA ALA A 420 0.53 19.61 -3.43
C ALA A 420 0.51 20.89 -2.57
N GLY A 421 1.70 21.40 -2.23
CA GLY A 421 1.86 22.60 -1.43
C GLY A 421 1.68 22.41 0.09
N CYS A 422 1.39 21.20 0.56
CA CYS A 422 1.32 20.89 1.98
C CYS A 422 2.62 20.31 2.51
N HIS A 423 3.10 20.91 3.60
CA HIS A 423 4.34 20.55 4.29
C HIS A 423 4.28 21.02 5.73
N ILE A 424 5.18 20.49 6.57
CA ILE A 424 5.52 21.05 7.86
C ILE A 424 6.65 22.07 7.64
N ASN A 425 6.49 23.29 8.12
CA ASN A 425 7.58 24.27 8.17
C ASN A 425 8.30 24.14 9.51
N THR A 426 9.62 24.09 9.52
CA THR A 426 10.44 24.08 10.74
C THR A 426 11.79 24.76 10.48
N GLY A 427 12.58 25.02 11.52
CA GLY A 427 13.89 25.63 11.34
C GLY A 427 14.96 25.29 12.38
N ASP A 428 16.20 25.70 12.09
CA ASP A 428 17.35 25.52 12.99
C ASP A 428 17.17 26.30 14.31
N THR A 429 16.53 27.48 14.23
CA THR A 429 16.24 28.34 15.38
C THR A 429 14.76 28.70 15.42
N TYR A 430 14.14 28.60 16.60
CA TYR A 430 12.75 29.03 16.82
C TYR A 430 12.70 30.46 17.36
N PRO A 431 11.92 31.37 16.74
CA PRO A 431 11.97 32.81 17.00
C PRO A 431 11.14 33.23 18.23
N PHE A 432 11.35 32.59 19.38
CA PHE A 432 10.75 33.04 20.64
C PHE A 432 11.38 34.34 21.16
N SER A 433 10.80 34.93 22.21
CA SER A 433 11.36 36.10 22.91
C SER A 433 12.82 35.92 23.34
N THR A 434 13.20 34.66 23.59
CA THR A 434 14.59 34.22 23.72
C THR A 434 14.81 33.15 22.63
N PRO A 435 15.59 33.43 21.57
CA PRO A 435 15.73 32.50 20.45
C PRO A 435 16.15 31.10 20.91
N TYR A 436 15.38 30.08 20.53
CA TYR A 436 15.64 28.71 20.91
C TYR A 436 16.39 27.99 19.80
N ASN A 437 17.65 27.65 20.04
CA ASN A 437 18.45 26.91 19.08
C ASN A 437 18.12 25.41 19.13
N ALA A 438 17.32 24.94 18.16
CA ALA A 438 16.90 23.54 18.08
C ALA A 438 18.08 22.59 17.78
N THR A 439 19.13 23.10 17.13
CA THR A 439 20.31 22.30 16.75
C THR A 439 21.32 22.09 17.88
N HIS A 440 21.11 22.72 19.05
CA HIS A 440 21.94 22.48 20.23
C HIS A 440 21.62 21.11 20.86
N ALA A 441 22.63 20.34 21.26
CA ALA A 441 22.45 18.95 21.73
C ALA A 441 21.43 18.77 22.88
N ALA A 442 21.39 19.72 23.81
CA ALA A 442 20.43 19.72 24.91
C ALA A 442 18.95 19.90 24.46
N ASN A 443 18.73 20.27 23.21
CA ASN A 443 17.44 20.69 22.65
C ASN A 443 16.87 19.71 21.64
N TRP A 444 17.66 18.74 21.15
CA TRP A 444 17.25 17.79 20.10
C TRP A 444 15.97 17.03 20.46
N GLN A 445 15.84 16.61 21.73
CA GLN A 445 14.65 15.89 22.21
C GLN A 445 13.37 16.70 22.03
N GLY A 446 13.38 17.95 22.49
CA GLY A 446 12.18 18.79 22.41
C GLY A 446 11.87 19.26 20.99
N ALA A 447 12.89 19.48 20.15
CA ALA A 447 12.70 19.75 18.73
C ALA A 447 12.09 18.54 18.00
N GLY A 448 12.56 17.32 18.29
CA GLY A 448 12.01 16.08 17.70
C GLY A 448 10.57 15.84 18.09
N TYR A 449 10.21 16.07 19.36
CA TYR A 449 8.83 15.96 19.80
C TYR A 449 7.95 17.07 19.25
N THR A 450 8.49 18.27 19.04
CA THR A 450 7.76 19.36 18.35
C THR A 450 7.46 19.01 16.91
N LEU A 451 8.39 18.35 16.23
CA LEU A 451 8.11 17.80 14.90
C LEU A 451 6.99 16.75 14.93
N ALA A 452 6.90 15.94 16.00
CA ALA A 452 5.79 14.99 16.19
C ALA A 452 4.44 15.66 16.40
N HIS A 453 4.40 16.78 17.14
CA HIS A 453 3.21 17.60 17.28
C HIS A 453 2.71 18.10 15.92
N GLU A 454 3.59 18.71 15.11
CA GLU A 454 3.23 19.14 13.76
C GLU A 454 2.84 17.97 12.84
N TRP A 455 3.48 16.82 13.02
CA TRP A 455 3.13 15.60 12.32
C TRP A 455 1.73 15.08 12.70
N GLY A 456 1.28 15.32 13.93
CA GLY A 456 -0.10 15.07 14.35
C GLY A 456 -1.12 15.84 13.52
N HIS A 457 -0.82 17.10 13.17
CA HIS A 457 -1.63 17.88 12.22
C HIS A 457 -1.47 17.39 10.77
N TYR A 458 -0.24 17.27 10.30
CA TYR A 458 0.06 17.01 8.89
C TYR A 458 -0.37 15.60 8.46
N TYR A 459 -0.06 14.58 9.27
CA TYR A 459 -0.28 13.18 8.92
C TYR A 459 -1.61 12.65 9.45
N TYR A 460 -1.88 12.86 10.74
CA TYR A 460 -3.06 12.33 11.41
C TYR A 460 -4.27 13.25 11.36
N GLY A 461 -4.08 14.51 10.96
CA GLY A 461 -5.15 15.50 10.87
C GLY A 461 -5.81 15.86 12.19
N LEU A 462 -5.11 15.62 13.30
CA LEU A 462 -5.55 16.07 14.62
C LEU A 462 -5.40 17.58 14.74
N PHE A 463 -6.11 18.16 15.69
CA PHE A 463 -6.03 19.57 16.04
C PHE A 463 -5.38 19.75 17.41
N ASP A 464 -5.01 21.01 17.67
CA ASP A 464 -4.44 21.45 18.94
C ASP A 464 -5.41 21.19 20.09
N GLU A 465 -4.83 20.78 21.22
CA GLU A 465 -5.57 20.44 22.43
C GLU A 465 -5.12 21.24 23.66
N TYR A 466 -4.30 22.29 23.46
CA TYR A 466 -3.93 23.25 24.49
C TYR A 466 -4.95 24.40 24.61
N ASN A 467 -4.79 25.26 25.63
CA ASN A 467 -5.71 26.36 25.87
C ASN A 467 -5.50 27.54 24.90
N GLY A 468 -6.60 28.07 24.38
CA GLY A 468 -6.61 29.28 23.57
C GLY A 468 -6.94 30.55 24.36
N SER A 469 -7.10 31.63 23.62
CA SER A 469 -7.49 32.95 24.16
C SER A 469 -8.97 33.28 23.96
N ALA A 470 -9.71 32.51 23.16
CA ALA A 470 -11.14 32.74 22.92
C ALA A 470 -12.00 32.31 24.10
N ALA A 471 -13.13 32.98 24.32
CA ALA A 471 -14.06 32.61 25.38
C ALA A 471 -14.60 31.18 25.21
N CYS A 472 -14.77 30.47 26.34
CA CYS A 472 -15.35 29.13 26.35
C CYS A 472 -16.81 29.15 25.87
N ASN A 473 -17.14 28.35 24.85
CA ASN A 473 -18.49 28.22 24.31
C ASN A 473 -18.68 26.83 23.66
N ASP A 474 -19.70 26.10 24.11
CA ASP A 474 -20.06 24.76 23.60
C ASP A 474 -20.52 24.75 22.13
N THR A 475 -20.96 25.89 21.60
CA THR A 475 -21.39 26.06 20.20
C THR A 475 -20.74 27.29 19.56
N PRO A 476 -19.40 27.27 19.38
CA PRO A 476 -18.69 28.46 18.93
C PRO A 476 -18.98 28.78 17.47
N ALA A 477 -18.89 30.07 17.14
CA ALA A 477 -18.99 30.54 15.77
C ALA A 477 -17.79 30.13 14.89
N ASN A 478 -16.70 29.63 15.46
CA ASN A 478 -15.60 28.98 14.75
C ASN A 478 -15.18 27.73 15.54
N ILE A 479 -15.49 26.55 15.02
CA ILE A 479 -15.21 25.28 15.71
C ILE A 479 -13.71 24.94 15.78
N PHE A 480 -12.89 25.54 14.90
CA PHE A 480 -11.44 25.34 14.84
C PHE A 480 -10.67 26.25 15.79
N GLN A 481 -11.34 27.23 16.40
CA GLN A 481 -10.68 28.18 17.29
C GLN A 481 -10.44 27.55 18.66
N LEU A 482 -9.21 27.71 19.17
CA LEU A 482 -8.84 27.34 20.53
C LEU A 482 -9.49 28.29 21.56
N GLN A 483 -10.01 27.73 22.64
CA GLN A 483 -10.76 28.40 23.70
C GLN A 483 -10.04 28.32 25.05
N THR A 484 -10.37 29.21 25.98
CA THR A 484 -9.77 29.26 27.32
C THR A 484 -10.06 28.04 28.19
N CYS A 485 -11.12 27.28 27.87
CA CYS A 485 -11.45 26.02 28.55
C CYS A 485 -10.87 24.80 27.85
N ASP A 486 -10.19 24.98 26.70
CA ASP A 486 -9.56 23.86 26.01
C ASP A 486 -8.38 23.36 26.82
N SER A 487 -8.36 22.07 27.10
CA SER A 487 -7.23 21.45 27.79
C SER A 487 -7.32 19.92 27.73
N MET A 488 -6.32 19.30 27.12
CA MET A 488 -6.16 17.84 27.10
C MET A 488 -4.80 17.44 27.67
N PRO A 489 -4.67 17.17 28.98
CA PRO A 489 -3.39 16.79 29.55
C PRO A 489 -2.89 15.46 28.97
N ASN A 490 -1.56 15.28 28.93
CA ASN A 490 -0.92 14.06 28.44
C ASN A 490 -1.29 13.76 26.98
N SER A 491 -1.16 14.79 26.13
CA SER A 491 -1.31 14.66 24.69
C SER A 491 -0.17 15.39 23.98
N VAL A 492 0.33 14.77 22.91
CA VAL A 492 1.32 15.38 22.01
C VAL A 492 0.75 16.64 21.36
N MET A 493 -0.57 16.67 21.13
CA MET A 493 -1.28 17.83 20.56
C MET A 493 -1.57 18.94 21.58
N ASN A 494 -1.23 18.73 22.85
CA ASN A 494 -1.29 19.79 23.86
C ASN A 494 0.09 20.39 24.09
N ASN A 495 1.04 19.59 24.61
CA ASN A 495 2.36 20.10 24.94
C ASN A 495 3.40 18.98 25.04
N GLN A 496 3.92 18.61 23.89
CA GLN A 496 5.02 17.68 23.67
C GLN A 496 6.29 17.99 24.48
N TRP A 497 6.51 19.24 24.88
CA TRP A 497 7.71 19.64 25.61
C TRP A 497 7.75 19.09 27.04
N HIS A 498 6.61 18.68 27.59
CA HIS A 498 6.54 18.00 28.88
C HIS A 498 7.08 16.57 28.82
N ALA A 499 7.21 15.97 27.63
CA ALA A 499 7.86 14.68 27.48
C ALA A 499 9.38 14.73 27.64
N ARG A 500 9.97 15.93 27.70
CA ARG A 500 11.38 16.10 28.07
C ARG A 500 11.60 15.55 29.48
N ASN A 501 12.69 14.80 29.65
CA ASN A 501 12.96 13.99 30.86
C ASN A 501 12.11 12.72 30.98
N ASN A 502 11.78 12.09 29.86
CA ASN A 502 11.19 10.75 29.77
C ASN A 502 9.75 10.63 30.28
N ASN A 503 8.99 11.73 30.27
CA ASN A 503 7.57 11.71 30.62
C ASN A 503 6.72 11.44 29.37
N TYR A 504 6.82 10.22 28.83
CA TYR A 504 6.31 9.87 27.50
C TYR A 504 4.77 9.87 27.36
N ASN A 505 4.04 9.97 28.47
CA ASN A 505 2.60 10.19 28.44
C ASN A 505 2.19 11.46 27.66
N TRP A 506 3.07 12.46 27.54
CA TRP A 506 2.86 13.65 26.71
C TRP A 506 3.15 13.47 25.23
N LEU A 507 3.53 12.27 24.81
CA LEU A 507 3.67 11.92 23.39
C LEU A 507 2.46 11.15 22.87
N ASN A 508 1.48 10.81 23.69
CA ASN A 508 0.30 10.06 23.25
C ASN A 508 -0.74 10.95 22.53
N PHE A 509 -1.63 10.36 21.74
CA PHE A 509 -2.84 11.08 21.33
C PHE A 509 -3.82 11.25 22.50
N GLY A 510 -4.70 12.25 22.44
CA GLY A 510 -5.73 12.46 23.46
C GLY A 510 -6.72 11.28 23.56
N VAL A 511 -6.94 10.77 24.79
CA VAL A 511 -7.85 9.64 25.10
C VAL A 511 -9.15 10.07 25.77
N ALA A 512 -10.23 9.31 25.58
CA ALA A 512 -11.53 9.61 26.18
C ALA A 512 -11.51 9.70 27.72
N VAL A 513 -10.72 8.88 28.43
CA VAL A 513 -10.65 8.90 29.91
C VAL A 513 -10.16 10.24 30.47
N ASN A 514 -9.39 10.98 29.68
CA ASN A 514 -8.91 12.32 30.02
C ASN A 514 -9.94 13.41 29.65
N GLN A 515 -11.22 13.04 29.43
CA GLN A 515 -12.33 13.85 28.89
C GLN A 515 -12.21 15.36 29.10
N THR A 516 -12.42 16.13 28.04
CA THR A 516 -13.49 17.12 28.01
C THR A 516 -13.94 17.38 26.57
N ARG A 517 -15.22 17.74 26.40
CA ARG A 517 -15.72 18.32 25.15
C ARG A 517 -15.04 19.66 24.77
N HIS A 518 -14.08 20.10 25.58
CA HIS A 518 -13.30 21.32 25.45
C HIS A 518 -11.92 20.97 24.86
N ASN A 519 -11.93 20.55 23.60
CA ASN A 519 -10.75 20.57 22.74
C ASN A 519 -11.25 20.64 21.29
N VAL A 520 -10.36 21.00 20.37
CA VAL A 520 -10.73 21.20 18.97
C VAL A 520 -11.11 19.87 18.31
N ASN A 521 -10.43 18.76 18.63
CA ASN A 521 -10.76 17.44 18.08
C ASN A 521 -12.22 17.05 18.38
N TRP A 522 -12.71 17.27 19.60
CA TRP A 522 -14.10 17.01 19.95
C TRP A 522 -15.08 17.95 19.22
N ARG A 523 -14.74 19.23 19.06
CA ARG A 523 -15.62 20.15 18.31
C ARG A 523 -15.68 19.82 16.83
N VAL A 524 -14.56 19.42 16.23
CA VAL A 524 -14.46 19.10 14.80
C VAL A 524 -15.02 17.71 14.52
N TYR A 525 -14.59 16.70 15.26
CA TYR A 525 -14.88 15.30 14.99
C TYR A 525 -15.91 14.67 15.95
N GLY A 526 -16.21 15.29 17.08
CA GLY A 526 -17.07 14.68 18.10
C GLY A 526 -16.45 13.42 18.71
N ALA A 527 -15.12 13.39 18.83
CA ALA A 527 -14.33 12.32 19.42
C ALA A 527 -12.96 12.86 19.92
N SER A 528 -12.32 12.16 20.86
CA SER A 528 -10.92 12.44 21.25
C SER A 528 -9.95 12.07 20.13
N GLY A 529 -8.68 12.50 20.20
CA GLY A 529 -7.67 12.14 19.19
C GLY A 529 -7.59 10.63 18.88
N TRP A 530 -7.50 9.79 19.91
CA TRP A 530 -7.53 8.32 19.73
C TRP A 530 -8.84 7.80 19.16
N GLU A 531 -9.98 8.25 19.66
CA GLU A 531 -11.29 7.80 19.15
C GLU A 531 -11.49 8.18 17.68
N VAL A 532 -10.98 9.33 17.25
CA VAL A 532 -10.99 9.78 15.85
C VAL A 532 -10.11 8.89 14.98
N LEU A 533 -8.89 8.58 15.42
CA LEU A 533 -7.94 7.80 14.64
C LEU A 533 -8.25 6.30 14.63
N ALA A 534 -8.92 5.79 15.66
CA ALA A 534 -9.30 4.39 15.79
C ALA A 534 -10.60 4.02 15.06
N ARG A 535 -11.25 4.99 14.40
CA ARG A 535 -12.53 4.77 13.71
C ARG A 535 -12.47 5.24 12.27
N SER A 536 -13.38 4.72 11.46
CA SER A 536 -13.57 5.14 10.08
C SER A 536 -13.84 6.67 9.98
N PRO A 537 -13.08 7.43 9.15
CA PRO A 537 -13.31 8.88 8.92
C PRO A 537 -14.69 9.23 8.35
N GLN A 538 -15.44 8.23 7.89
CA GLN A 538 -16.82 8.38 7.43
C GLN A 538 -17.79 8.65 8.58
N LEU A 539 -17.43 8.25 9.82
CA LEU A 539 -18.21 8.50 11.03
C LEU A 539 -18.04 9.93 11.57
N ASP A 540 -17.07 10.69 11.04
CA ASP A 540 -16.86 12.07 11.46
C ASP A 540 -18.01 12.98 11.00
N PRO A 541 -18.54 13.86 11.87
CA PRO A 541 -19.65 14.74 11.52
C PRO A 541 -19.31 15.68 10.36
N ARG A 542 -20.25 15.86 9.42
CA ARG A 542 -20.07 16.67 8.20
C ARG A 542 -21.09 17.80 8.08
N ASP A 543 -21.64 18.27 9.19
CA ASP A 543 -22.64 19.33 9.25
C ASP A 543 -22.01 20.72 9.49
N GLY A 544 -22.72 21.78 9.10
CA GLY A 544 -22.29 23.16 9.33
C GLY A 544 -20.87 23.46 8.80
N GLN A 545 -19.99 23.93 9.69
CA GLN A 545 -18.60 24.28 9.38
C GLN A 545 -17.71 23.08 9.02
N ARG A 546 -18.10 21.87 9.44
CA ARG A 546 -17.37 20.62 9.17
C ARG A 546 -17.50 20.16 7.72
N ARG A 547 -18.43 20.72 6.93
CA ARG A 547 -18.56 20.40 5.49
C ARG A 547 -17.27 20.66 4.71
N ARG A 548 -16.50 21.66 5.14
CA ARG A 548 -15.28 22.14 4.48
C ARG A 548 -14.01 21.52 5.09
N SER A 549 -14.11 20.71 6.15
CA SER A 549 -12.93 20.05 6.69
C SER A 549 -12.48 18.90 5.78
N THR A 550 -11.17 18.78 5.63
CA THR A 550 -10.50 17.65 5.01
C THR A 550 -10.99 16.34 5.64
N ARG A 551 -11.24 15.31 4.81
CA ARG A 551 -11.43 13.95 5.34
C ARG A 551 -10.09 13.41 5.79
N LEU A 552 -10.05 12.85 6.99
CA LEU A 552 -8.86 12.20 7.52
C LEU A 552 -8.46 10.99 6.68
N THR A 553 -7.16 10.75 6.60
CA THR A 553 -6.63 9.46 6.20
C THR A 553 -7.01 8.42 7.26
N TYR A 554 -7.50 7.27 6.82
CA TYR A 554 -7.85 6.17 7.73
C TYR A 554 -6.59 5.36 8.09
N PHE A 555 -6.39 5.09 9.39
CA PHE A 555 -5.27 4.33 9.95
C PHE A 555 -5.79 3.11 10.72
N PRO A 556 -6.30 2.10 10.01
CA PRO A 556 -7.02 0.99 10.63
C PRO A 556 -6.17 0.19 11.64
N GLU A 557 -4.85 0.10 11.43
CA GLU A 557 -3.93 -0.53 12.36
C GLU A 557 -3.92 0.10 13.77
N LEU A 558 -4.28 1.39 13.90
CA LEU A 558 -4.38 2.09 15.18
C LEU A 558 -5.58 1.66 16.01
N ALA A 559 -6.67 1.20 15.37
CA ALA A 559 -7.87 0.73 16.07
C ALA A 559 -7.54 -0.45 16.99
N SER A 560 -6.65 -1.34 16.54
CA SER A 560 -6.23 -2.54 17.28
C SER A 560 -5.47 -2.26 18.58
N VAL A 561 -4.96 -1.04 18.76
CA VAL A 561 -4.18 -0.61 19.94
C VAL A 561 -4.77 0.60 20.61
N ALA A 562 -5.98 1.01 20.19
CA ALA A 562 -6.65 2.14 20.78
C ALA A 562 -6.89 1.88 22.28
N PRO A 563 -6.54 2.82 23.17
CA PRO A 563 -6.85 2.67 24.58
C PRO A 563 -8.36 2.55 24.79
N ALA A 564 -8.78 1.67 25.69
CA ALA A 564 -10.19 1.60 26.10
C ALA A 564 -10.67 2.96 26.62
N SER A 565 -11.95 3.29 26.42
CA SER A 565 -12.51 4.59 26.78
C SER A 565 -12.38 4.95 28.27
N THR A 566 -12.14 3.96 29.13
CA THR A 566 -11.94 4.09 30.57
C THR A 566 -10.47 4.05 31.01
N SER A 567 -9.52 4.03 30.07
CA SER A 567 -8.11 3.76 30.33
C SER A 567 -7.20 4.81 29.68
N SER A 568 -6.10 5.12 30.37
CA SER A 568 -5.03 5.95 29.80
C SER A 568 -4.32 5.20 28.67
N SER A 569 -3.65 5.93 27.78
CA SER A 569 -2.76 5.30 26.80
C SER A 569 -1.64 4.51 27.48
N PRO A 570 -1.28 3.33 26.96
CA PRO A 570 -0.08 2.64 27.38
C PRO A 570 1.17 3.47 27.05
N ILE A 571 2.27 3.19 27.75
CA ILE A 571 3.57 3.79 27.48
C ILE A 571 4.48 2.73 26.91
N GLU A 572 4.96 2.96 25.69
CA GLU A 572 5.80 1.99 24.96
C GLU A 572 7.29 2.30 25.12
N LEU A 573 7.64 3.55 25.39
CA LEU A 573 9.02 4.00 25.56
C LEU A 573 9.53 3.89 27.01
N PRO A 574 10.84 3.65 27.19
CA PRO A 574 11.86 3.49 26.14
C PRO A 574 11.88 2.08 25.55
N ASN A 575 12.01 1.98 24.23
CA ASN A 575 12.07 0.70 23.51
C ASN A 575 13.09 0.78 22.36
N ALA A 576 13.82 -0.32 22.09
CA ALA A 576 14.74 -0.41 20.95
C ALA A 576 14.00 -0.45 19.60
N ASN A 577 12.74 -0.91 19.59
CA ASN A 577 11.94 -1.06 18.37
C ASN A 577 11.48 0.29 17.79
N SER A 578 11.45 1.38 18.57
CA SER A 578 10.95 2.69 18.11
C SER A 578 11.74 3.26 16.92
N ARG A 579 12.98 2.79 16.73
CA ARG A 579 13.91 3.25 15.69
C ARG A 579 14.38 2.10 14.78
N SER A 580 13.79 0.91 14.86
CA SER A 580 14.27 -0.28 14.15
C SER A 580 14.27 -0.10 12.63
N HIS A 581 13.29 0.64 12.10
CA HIS A 581 13.15 0.91 10.67
C HIS A 581 13.81 2.21 10.20
N LEU A 582 14.33 3.05 11.12
CA LEU A 582 14.79 4.39 10.80
C LEU A 582 16.05 4.38 9.94
N GLN A 583 15.94 4.88 8.72
CA GLN A 583 17.05 5.03 7.78
C GLN A 583 17.10 6.46 7.27
N ILE A 584 18.18 7.19 7.57
CA ILE A 584 18.33 8.60 7.15
C ILE A 584 19.26 8.68 5.94
N HIS A 585 18.71 9.10 4.80
CA HIS A 585 19.42 9.22 3.53
C HIS A 585 19.63 10.68 3.18
N TRP A 586 20.89 11.08 3.02
CA TRP A 586 21.25 12.44 2.63
C TRP A 586 21.46 12.51 1.11
N ILE A 587 20.71 13.36 0.44
CA ILE A 587 20.83 13.63 -0.99
C ILE A 587 21.58 14.94 -1.16
N ALA A 588 22.81 14.86 -1.66
CA ALA A 588 23.62 16.02 -1.98
C ALA A 588 23.10 16.68 -3.27
N PRO A 589 23.25 18.02 -3.40
CA PRO A 589 22.99 18.67 -4.68
C PRO A 589 23.92 18.10 -5.78
N PRO A 590 23.47 18.07 -7.04
CA PRO A 590 24.32 17.66 -8.15
C PRO A 590 25.63 18.44 -8.14
N ALA A 591 26.75 17.75 -8.34
CA ALA A 591 28.06 18.40 -8.43
C ALA A 591 28.09 19.26 -9.70
N ILE A 592 28.10 20.59 -9.55
CA ILE A 592 28.33 21.51 -10.66
C ILE A 592 29.83 21.47 -10.98
N SER A 593 30.21 20.69 -11.99
CA SER A 593 31.53 20.79 -12.59
C SER A 593 31.62 22.11 -13.34
N HIS A 594 32.29 23.10 -12.76
CA HIS A 594 32.68 24.30 -13.50
C HIS A 594 33.78 23.92 -14.49
N ALA A 595 33.46 23.84 -15.78
CA ALA A 595 34.48 23.85 -16.83
C ALA A 595 33.89 24.35 -18.15
N ALA A 596 34.03 25.64 -18.42
CA ALA A 596 34.08 26.16 -19.77
C ALA A 596 35.09 27.31 -19.81
N VAL A 597 36.38 26.98 -19.70
CA VAL A 597 37.42 27.84 -20.26
C VAL A 597 37.38 27.57 -21.77
N ALA A 598 36.86 28.52 -22.54
CA ALA A 598 36.97 28.47 -23.99
C ALA A 598 38.46 28.47 -24.38
N THR A 599 38.85 27.60 -25.30
CA THR A 599 40.19 27.63 -25.91
C THR A 599 40.30 28.89 -26.77
N ASN A 600 41.05 29.87 -26.28
CA ASN A 600 41.33 31.12 -26.99
C ASN A 600 42.04 30.83 -28.33
N SER A 601 41.48 31.30 -29.44
CA SER A 601 42.31 31.83 -30.53
C SER A 601 42.51 33.31 -30.23
N ASP A 602 43.76 33.78 -30.18
CA ASP A 602 44.24 35.00 -29.49
C ASP A 602 43.54 36.35 -29.80
N ASP A 603 42.54 36.40 -30.68
CA ASP A 603 41.81 37.62 -31.07
C ASP A 603 40.30 37.62 -30.78
N TYR A 604 39.68 36.48 -30.44
CA TYR A 604 38.22 36.37 -30.27
C TYR A 604 37.84 36.05 -28.83
N GLN A 605 36.85 36.78 -28.30
CA GLN A 605 36.33 36.64 -26.94
C GLN A 605 34.87 36.14 -26.98
N PRO A 606 34.62 34.82 -27.01
CA PRO A 606 33.27 34.28 -26.95
C PRO A 606 32.74 34.27 -25.51
N MET A 607 31.48 34.64 -25.32
CA MET A 607 30.79 34.55 -24.03
C MET A 607 29.35 34.12 -24.23
N VAL A 608 28.82 33.29 -23.32
CA VAL A 608 27.41 32.90 -23.27
C VAL A 608 26.88 33.13 -21.86
N ARG A 609 25.69 33.71 -21.72
CA ARG A 609 25.04 34.05 -20.45
C ARG A 609 23.53 33.87 -20.54
N LEU A 610 22.87 33.77 -19.40
CA LEU A 610 21.41 33.77 -19.30
C LEU A 610 20.89 35.23 -19.20
N ALA A 611 19.85 35.57 -19.96
CA ALA A 611 19.30 36.92 -20.07
C ALA A 611 18.26 37.24 -19.00
N ASN A 612 17.45 36.24 -18.63
CA ASN A 612 16.19 36.46 -17.91
C ASN A 612 16.31 36.33 -16.38
N SER A 613 17.27 35.56 -15.83
CA SER A 613 17.66 35.57 -14.40
C SER A 613 18.86 34.64 -14.12
N ASN A 614 19.23 34.39 -12.86
CA ASN A 614 20.16 33.32 -12.46
C ASN A 614 19.43 32.00 -12.06
N ALA A 615 18.10 31.93 -12.24
CA ALA A 615 17.29 30.80 -11.81
C ALA A 615 16.10 30.57 -12.76
N LEU A 616 16.06 29.41 -13.42
CA LEU A 616 15.02 29.06 -14.37
C LEU A 616 13.94 28.17 -13.75
N TRP A 617 12.69 28.35 -14.19
CA TRP A 617 11.50 27.62 -13.74
C TRP A 617 10.80 26.96 -14.92
N TYR A 618 10.69 25.63 -14.95
CA TYR A 618 9.91 24.98 -16.02
C TYR A 618 8.42 25.38 -15.87
N PRO A 619 7.68 25.69 -16.95
CA PRO A 619 8.01 25.56 -18.38
C PRO A 619 8.57 26.83 -19.04
N GLU A 620 9.11 27.80 -18.29
CA GLU A 620 9.68 29.02 -18.86
C GLU A 620 10.94 28.70 -19.67
N ALA A 621 10.98 29.14 -20.93
CA ALA A 621 12.15 28.98 -21.77
C ALA A 621 13.33 29.80 -21.22
N ALA A 622 14.53 29.22 -21.26
CA ALA A 622 15.76 29.94 -20.98
C ALA A 622 16.09 30.85 -22.17
N ILE A 623 16.27 32.14 -21.93
CA ILE A 623 16.77 33.06 -22.97
C ILE A 623 18.27 33.19 -22.79
N LEU A 624 19.03 32.61 -23.70
CA LEU A 624 20.48 32.67 -23.71
C LEU A 624 20.95 33.81 -24.61
N VAL A 625 21.99 34.51 -24.18
CA VAL A 625 22.68 35.55 -24.97
C VAL A 625 24.12 35.12 -25.15
N ALA A 626 24.58 35.14 -26.39
CA ALA A 626 25.96 34.95 -26.76
C ALA A 626 26.53 36.23 -27.38
N THR A 627 27.78 36.52 -27.07
CA THR A 627 28.52 37.62 -27.70
C THR A 627 29.82 37.09 -28.27
N LEU A 628 30.17 37.56 -29.46
CA LEU A 628 31.48 37.36 -30.04
C LEU A 628 32.13 38.72 -30.24
N ALA A 629 33.27 38.96 -29.60
CA ALA A 629 33.98 40.24 -29.70
C ALA A 629 35.42 40.07 -30.21
N LYS A 630 35.89 41.05 -30.98
CA LYS A 630 37.29 41.21 -31.38
C LYS A 630 37.70 42.67 -31.24
N GLU A 631 38.87 42.93 -30.65
CA GLU A 631 39.42 44.29 -30.44
C GLU A 631 38.46 45.28 -29.75
N GLY A 632 37.53 44.77 -28.92
CA GLY A 632 36.54 45.58 -28.20
C GLY A 632 35.26 45.92 -28.98
N GLY A 633 35.11 45.43 -30.22
CA GLY A 633 33.86 45.51 -30.99
C GLY A 633 33.13 44.17 -31.05
N PHE A 634 31.80 44.20 -30.95
CA PHE A 634 30.96 43.02 -31.22
C PHE A 634 30.95 42.70 -32.71
N ILE A 635 30.90 41.40 -33.01
CA ILE A 635 30.90 40.88 -34.37
C ILE A 635 29.49 40.39 -34.67
N ALA A 636 28.80 41.03 -35.60
CA ALA A 636 27.54 40.58 -36.18
C ALA A 636 27.77 39.59 -37.34
N LYS A 637 26.71 38.88 -37.79
CA LYS A 637 26.71 38.00 -38.98
C LYS A 637 27.64 36.78 -38.92
N SER A 638 27.87 36.24 -37.73
CA SER A 638 28.61 34.99 -37.52
C SER A 638 27.67 33.85 -37.10
N ASP A 639 28.02 32.61 -37.43
CA ASP A 639 27.29 31.44 -36.92
C ASP A 639 27.82 31.11 -35.50
N ILE A 640 26.96 31.20 -34.49
CA ILE A 640 27.29 30.84 -33.10
C ILE A 640 26.52 29.59 -32.68
N MET A 641 27.26 28.60 -32.20
CA MET A 641 26.71 27.38 -31.61
C MET A 641 27.33 27.17 -30.23
N ALA A 642 26.52 26.74 -29.26
CA ALA A 642 26.99 26.33 -27.94
C ALA A 642 26.39 24.98 -27.55
N THR A 643 27.11 24.19 -26.76
CA THR A 643 26.55 22.99 -26.13
C THR A 643 26.10 23.32 -24.71
N VAL A 644 24.87 22.97 -24.38
CA VAL A 644 24.33 23.08 -23.02
C VAL A 644 24.16 21.67 -22.45
N ALA A 645 24.47 21.51 -21.17
CA ALA A 645 24.11 20.31 -20.43
C ALA A 645 22.75 20.53 -19.78
N ALA A 646 21.75 19.75 -20.17
CA ALA A 646 20.44 19.74 -19.54
C ALA A 646 20.52 19.16 -18.11
N PRO A 647 19.51 19.36 -17.26
CA PRO A 647 19.59 18.93 -15.86
C PRO A 647 19.59 17.39 -15.66
N ASP A 648 19.33 16.58 -16.71
CA ASP A 648 19.53 15.12 -16.74
C ASP A 648 20.92 14.72 -17.26
N SER A 649 21.82 15.68 -17.44
CA SER A 649 23.14 15.51 -18.03
C SER A 649 23.14 15.19 -19.54
N THR A 650 22.00 15.29 -20.24
CA THR A 650 22.00 15.23 -21.70
C THR A 650 22.67 16.49 -22.27
N ILE A 651 23.45 16.34 -23.35
CA ILE A 651 24.15 17.46 -23.99
C ILE A 651 23.39 17.82 -25.25
N GLU A 652 22.90 19.06 -25.32
CA GLU A 652 22.19 19.60 -26.46
C GLU A 652 22.99 20.72 -27.11
N THR A 653 22.91 20.82 -28.44
CA THR A 653 23.56 21.89 -29.20
C THR A 653 22.53 22.96 -29.55
N ILE A 654 22.79 24.19 -29.11
CA ILE A 654 21.94 25.35 -29.32
C ILE A 654 22.60 26.27 -30.34
N THR A 655 21.82 26.72 -31.32
CA THR A 655 22.23 27.71 -32.32
C THR A 655 21.67 29.07 -31.91
N PHE A 656 22.50 30.12 -32.00
CA PHE A 656 22.12 31.49 -31.66
C PHE A 656 21.95 32.34 -32.93
N HIS A 657 21.04 33.31 -32.87
CA HIS A 657 20.68 34.17 -33.99
C HIS A 657 20.79 35.66 -33.63
N ASP A 658 21.25 36.46 -34.59
CA ASP A 658 21.36 37.93 -34.59
C ASP A 658 20.61 38.43 -35.84
N ASP A 659 19.28 38.30 -35.83
CA ASP A 659 18.38 38.45 -36.97
C ASP A 659 17.19 39.38 -36.69
N GLY A 660 17.10 39.96 -35.49
CA GLY A 660 16.01 40.83 -35.04
C GLY A 660 14.68 40.10 -34.87
N ILE A 661 14.69 38.77 -34.78
CA ILE A 661 13.52 37.94 -34.53
C ILE A 661 13.58 37.39 -33.10
N ALA A 662 12.51 37.60 -32.34
CA ALA A 662 12.42 37.16 -30.94
C ALA A 662 12.91 35.68 -30.76
N PRO A 663 13.80 35.41 -29.78
CA PRO A 663 14.15 36.28 -28.65
C PRO A 663 15.16 37.40 -28.97
N ASP A 664 15.65 37.51 -30.20
CA ASP A 664 16.53 38.59 -30.61
C ASP A 664 15.73 39.88 -30.87
N LEU A 665 16.24 41.01 -30.41
CA LEU A 665 15.53 42.29 -30.40
C LEU A 665 15.97 43.24 -31.52
N GLU A 666 17.22 43.12 -31.98
CA GLU A 666 17.80 44.03 -32.98
C GLU A 666 18.74 43.24 -33.88
N ALA A 667 18.47 43.25 -35.19
CA ALA A 667 19.30 42.52 -36.15
C ALA A 667 20.66 43.22 -36.38
N ASP A 668 21.69 42.41 -36.55
CA ASP A 668 23.06 42.80 -36.88
C ASP A 668 23.78 43.63 -35.79
N ASP A 669 23.44 43.46 -34.51
CA ASP A 669 24.03 44.22 -33.39
C ASP A 669 25.19 43.48 -32.68
N GLY A 670 25.39 42.20 -33.00
CA GLY A 670 26.41 41.33 -32.43
C GLY A 670 26.05 40.68 -31.08
N LEU A 671 24.81 40.83 -30.62
CA LEU A 671 24.19 40.08 -29.54
C LEU A 671 23.34 38.95 -30.12
N TYR A 672 23.85 37.73 -30.05
CA TYR A 672 23.13 36.58 -30.57
C TYR A 672 22.26 36.00 -29.45
N THR A 673 21.01 35.66 -29.73
CA THR A 673 20.11 35.08 -28.74
C THR A 673 19.55 33.72 -29.16
N ALA A 674 19.19 32.92 -28.18
CA ALA A 674 18.53 31.63 -28.39
C ALA A 674 17.53 31.36 -27.27
N SER A 675 16.40 30.73 -27.61
CA SER A 675 15.47 30.18 -26.64
C SER A 675 15.75 28.69 -26.46
N TRP A 676 15.93 28.25 -25.22
CA TRP A 676 16.10 26.84 -24.89
C TRP A 676 14.94 26.33 -24.05
N LEU A 677 14.27 25.29 -24.54
CA LEU A 677 13.16 24.61 -23.90
C LEU A 677 13.70 23.34 -23.24
N TYR A 678 13.79 23.35 -21.92
CA TYR A 678 14.09 22.16 -21.12
C TYR A 678 12.79 21.57 -20.58
N THR A 679 12.76 20.26 -20.28
CA THR A 679 11.52 19.53 -19.95
C THR A 679 11.42 19.11 -18.48
N GLN A 680 12.42 19.45 -17.67
CA GLN A 680 12.52 18.97 -16.29
C GLN A 680 11.96 19.97 -15.27
N ASN A 681 10.99 19.50 -14.49
CA ASN A 681 10.34 20.27 -13.43
C ASN A 681 11.33 20.64 -12.30
N GLY A 682 11.30 21.90 -11.84
CA GLY A 682 12.11 22.37 -10.72
C GLY A 682 12.76 23.74 -10.97
N LYS A 683 13.44 24.26 -9.92
CA LYS A 683 14.27 25.46 -10.01
C LYS A 683 15.68 25.05 -10.43
N HIS A 684 16.15 25.53 -11.58
CA HIS A 684 17.49 25.26 -12.09
C HIS A 684 18.36 26.49 -11.94
N LEU A 685 19.50 26.34 -11.24
CA LEU A 685 20.52 27.38 -11.16
C LEU A 685 21.52 27.12 -12.29
N ILE A 686 21.73 28.12 -13.15
CA ILE A 686 22.72 28.07 -14.23
C ILE A 686 24.06 28.60 -13.74
#